data_AF-A0A951L924-F1
#
_entry.id   AF-A0A951L924-F1
#
_cell.length_a   1.000
_cell.length_b   1.000
_cell.length_c   1.000
_cell.angle_alpha   90.00
_cell.angle_beta   90.00
_cell.angle_gamma   90.00
#
_symmetry.space_group_name_H-M   'P 1'
#
loop_
_entity.id
_entity.type
_entity.pdbx_description
1 polymer ?
#
loop_
_entity_poly.entity_id
_entity_poly.type
_entity_poly.pdbx_seq_one_letter_code
_entity_poly.pdbx_strand_id
1 'polypeptide(L)'
;MSDRGFEVDLTNCDREPIHLLGAIQPIGFLLVVTADWLVARASANVDIYVGRSADDLIGLPIHEVLDELPLHDLRNRMMLLQGDDAIERIFGLPLLANTPDRLFDCAIHMSGSHIVIEAEPSAPGDHPDAASQMRSAMARLDAAPDLRSYFRVGARQVRRLTGFDRVMVYRFDRDGSGEVVAEAARSGIGSFLGLHYPASDIPQQARELYLRTPFRVIADIGAPPVPIIPPRDENGASLDLSLSVLRSVSPIHIEYLKNMGVGASLSISIIVDGKLWGLFACHHYSPNCPPFSSRTLAELFGQMFALKLESRSRREAATYETAARGANDRLLAAVASNVGLLDDPDWVGDTLRSIIPCNGVAIWMDGKVARGGLAPPAEDVPQIVRRLNAMASGRIFATDQLARFVPGAEKFAAVAAGLLAIPISRSPRDYVLLFRQEKIRTVTWAGDPGKPATYGPNGARLTPRESFAEWGQEVRGRCEPFSDAEVRVAETLRASLIEVVLRLSDAAEAERRRAAERQELLIAELNHRVRNILALIRGLVRQTRGPRKSSTDYIELLEGRIEALARAHDQITQDNWGPARLRPMIETEAAAYLAGNAGRVRIDGEPILLEPAAYSTMALVVHELMTNSAKYGALSDSGGVRVSWSLDGIGSLVIDWVERGGPAVKPPTRQGFGTTIIERSIPYDLGGTAELHYRTTGLEARFVIPSRHIRLVEPGVAATPPHMALDTTAGVNDALLKGTVLLVEDNLIITMDAEDILLRLGADNVVAAATIAQALEAIEREPPDFALLDVNLGHETSLPIADRLRAAGVPYIFATGYGDQLNLPPEHAGALIAQKPYTAASITALLHRR
;
A
#
# COMPACT_ATOMS: atom_id res chain seq x y z
N MET A 1 38.64 -58.12 -7.53
CA MET A 1 38.34 -57.46 -6.24
C MET A 1 37.03 -58.03 -5.75
N SER A 2 37.14 -58.98 -4.84
CA SER A 2 36.05 -59.72 -4.23
C SER A 2 35.29 -58.85 -3.22
N ASP A 3 33.97 -59.00 -3.23
CA ASP A 3 33.08 -58.92 -2.08
C ASP A 3 32.96 -57.56 -1.37
N ARG A 4 32.01 -56.74 -1.85
CA ARG A 4 31.12 -55.94 -1.00
C ARG A 4 29.76 -55.84 -1.70
N GLY A 5 28.79 -56.64 -1.25
CA GLY A 5 27.39 -56.30 -1.45
C GLY A 5 27.12 -54.89 -0.92
N PHE A 6 26.18 -54.16 -1.52
CA PHE A 6 25.81 -52.82 -1.06
C PHE A 6 25.34 -52.90 0.41
N GLU A 7 26.22 -52.53 1.34
CA GLU A 7 25.93 -52.49 2.78
C GLU A 7 25.22 -51.16 3.10
N VAL A 8 23.98 -51.26 3.55
CA VAL A 8 23.13 -50.10 3.86
C VAL A 8 23.46 -49.56 5.26
N ASP A 9 23.78 -48.26 5.35
CA ASP A 9 24.11 -47.51 6.57
C ASP A 9 23.40 -46.13 6.63
N LEU A 10 23.66 -45.37 7.70
CA LEU A 10 23.03 -44.07 7.99
C LEU A 10 23.15 -43.03 6.86
N THR A 11 24.20 -43.09 6.05
CA THR A 11 24.49 -42.07 5.03
C THR A 11 23.93 -42.44 3.65
N ASN A 12 23.40 -43.64 3.50
CA ASN A 12 22.99 -44.19 2.20
C ASN A 12 21.59 -44.84 2.20
N CYS A 13 20.81 -44.76 3.29
CA CYS A 13 19.44 -45.31 3.34
C CYS A 13 18.50 -44.67 2.30
N ASP A 14 18.70 -43.39 1.97
CA ASP A 14 18.00 -42.71 0.86
C ASP A 14 18.50 -43.13 -0.53
N ARG A 15 19.55 -43.97 -0.59
CA ARG A 15 20.21 -44.46 -1.79
C ARG A 15 20.16 -45.98 -1.93
N GLU A 16 19.49 -46.70 -1.03
CA GLU A 16 19.30 -48.16 -1.16
C GLU A 16 18.47 -48.44 -2.41
N PRO A 17 19.00 -49.12 -3.44
CA PRO A 17 18.26 -49.36 -4.67
C PRO A 17 17.20 -50.46 -4.46
N ILE A 18 16.10 -50.10 -3.80
CA ILE A 18 15.02 -51.02 -3.41
C ILE A 18 14.32 -51.70 -4.59
N HIS A 19 14.54 -51.20 -5.81
CA HIS A 19 14.06 -51.78 -7.06
C HIS A 19 15.01 -52.86 -7.64
N LEU A 20 16.26 -52.95 -7.15
CA LEU A 20 17.31 -53.86 -7.64
C LEU A 20 17.72 -54.92 -6.59
N LEU A 21 16.82 -55.28 -5.67
CA LEU A 21 17.13 -56.26 -4.61
C LEU A 21 17.41 -57.68 -5.12
N GLY A 22 17.04 -57.98 -6.38
CA GLY A 22 17.34 -59.27 -7.02
C GLY A 22 16.56 -60.47 -6.46
N ALA A 23 15.47 -60.22 -5.74
CA ALA A 23 14.64 -61.25 -5.13
C ALA A 23 13.16 -60.86 -5.10
N ILE A 24 12.29 -61.86 -4.99
CA ILE A 24 10.83 -61.75 -4.87
C ILE A 24 10.31 -62.31 -3.53
N GLN A 25 9.05 -62.09 -3.23
CA GLN A 25 8.29 -62.72 -2.14
C GLN A 25 7.80 -64.11 -2.57
N PRO A 26 7.74 -65.10 -1.66
CA PRO A 26 7.36 -66.49 -1.99
C PRO A 26 5.84 -66.70 -2.12
N ILE A 27 5.09 -65.73 -2.63
CA ILE A 27 3.64 -65.85 -2.86
C ILE A 27 3.30 -66.27 -4.29
N GLY A 28 4.28 -66.19 -5.19
CA GLY A 28 4.19 -66.58 -6.59
C GLY A 28 5.57 -66.87 -7.15
N PHE A 29 5.65 -67.00 -8.47
CA PHE A 29 6.91 -67.13 -9.19
C PHE A 29 7.03 -66.06 -10.28
N LEU A 30 8.26 -65.81 -10.71
CA LEU A 30 8.58 -64.81 -11.72
C LEU A 30 9.43 -65.45 -12.82
N LEU A 31 9.04 -65.22 -14.07
CA LEU A 31 9.79 -65.54 -15.27
C LEU A 31 10.14 -64.26 -16.01
N VAL A 32 11.37 -64.18 -16.50
CA VAL A 32 11.82 -63.10 -17.38
C VAL A 32 12.17 -63.72 -18.72
N VAL A 33 11.59 -63.21 -19.79
CA VAL A 33 11.85 -63.68 -21.14
C VAL A 33 12.41 -62.58 -22.03
N THR A 34 13.21 -62.97 -23.03
CA THR A 34 13.68 -62.07 -24.09
C THR A 34 12.53 -61.71 -25.04
N ALA A 35 12.77 -60.78 -25.96
CA ALA A 35 11.82 -60.45 -27.03
C ALA A 35 11.47 -61.66 -27.92
N ASP A 36 12.37 -62.64 -28.01
CA ASP A 36 12.16 -63.91 -28.73
C ASP A 36 11.44 -64.97 -27.88
N TRP A 37 10.94 -64.60 -26.69
CA TRP A 37 10.26 -65.50 -25.75
C TRP A 37 11.13 -66.67 -25.26
N LEU A 38 12.43 -66.43 -25.10
CA LEU A 38 13.36 -67.36 -24.43
C LEU A 38 13.49 -66.97 -22.96
N VAL A 39 13.50 -67.95 -22.05
CA VAL A 39 13.66 -67.68 -20.61
C VAL A 39 15.06 -67.14 -20.34
N ALA A 40 15.15 -65.88 -19.93
CA ALA A 40 16.39 -65.22 -19.55
C ALA A 40 16.69 -65.37 -18.06
N ARG A 41 15.65 -65.28 -17.22
CA ARG A 41 15.76 -65.43 -15.75
C ARG A 41 14.50 -66.08 -15.18
N ALA A 42 14.63 -66.73 -14.03
CA ALA A 42 13.51 -67.28 -13.27
C ALA A 42 13.73 -67.12 -11.76
N SER A 43 12.66 -67.03 -10.97
CA SER A 43 12.78 -67.08 -9.52
C SER A 43 13.15 -68.48 -9.05
N ALA A 44 13.95 -68.59 -7.99
CA ALA A 44 14.45 -69.87 -7.50
C ALA A 44 13.35 -70.85 -7.06
N ASN A 45 12.16 -70.36 -6.69
CA ASN A 45 11.01 -71.17 -6.29
C ASN A 45 10.12 -71.62 -7.45
N VAL A 46 10.53 -71.38 -8.71
CA VAL A 46 9.74 -71.75 -9.89
C VAL A 46 9.51 -73.26 -9.99
N ASP A 47 10.41 -74.06 -9.43
CA ASP A 47 10.35 -75.52 -9.36
C ASP A 47 9.12 -76.04 -8.60
N ILE A 48 8.68 -75.33 -7.56
CA ILE A 48 7.46 -75.64 -6.80
C ILE A 48 6.21 -75.60 -7.69
N TYR A 49 6.23 -74.82 -8.77
CA TYR A 49 5.10 -74.62 -9.67
C TYR A 49 5.25 -75.42 -10.97
N VAL A 50 6.38 -75.24 -11.64
CA VAL A 50 6.65 -75.82 -12.97
C VAL A 50 7.20 -77.25 -12.89
N GLY A 51 7.78 -77.64 -11.75
CA GLY A 51 8.43 -78.95 -11.57
C GLY A 51 9.84 -79.04 -12.16
N ARG A 52 10.46 -77.91 -12.50
CA ARG A 52 11.83 -77.81 -13.05
C ARG A 52 12.58 -76.67 -12.36
N SER A 53 13.89 -76.83 -12.15
CA SER A 53 14.70 -75.79 -11.50
C SER A 53 14.84 -74.55 -12.39
N ALA A 54 15.12 -73.39 -11.78
CA ALA A 54 15.35 -72.16 -12.54
C ALA A 54 16.48 -72.31 -13.58
N ASP A 55 17.58 -72.98 -13.22
CA ASP A 55 18.70 -73.24 -14.13
C ASP A 55 18.30 -74.12 -15.33
N ASP A 56 17.42 -75.10 -15.13
CA ASP A 56 16.91 -75.96 -16.20
C ASP A 56 15.99 -75.23 -17.18
N LEU A 57 15.45 -74.06 -16.79
CA LEU A 57 14.54 -73.28 -17.63
C LEU A 57 15.29 -72.25 -18.49
N ILE A 58 16.44 -71.76 -18.03
CA ILE A 58 17.19 -70.70 -18.72
C ILE A 58 17.56 -71.13 -20.15
N GLY A 59 17.31 -70.24 -21.10
CA GLY A 59 17.59 -70.43 -22.53
C GLY A 59 16.49 -71.19 -23.28
N LEU A 60 15.51 -71.77 -22.60
CA LEU A 60 14.43 -72.50 -23.26
C LEU A 60 13.38 -71.58 -23.86
N PRO A 61 12.75 -71.98 -24.97
CA PRO A 61 11.52 -71.36 -25.43
C PRO A 61 10.42 -71.46 -24.37
N ILE A 62 9.74 -70.35 -24.10
CA ILE A 62 8.70 -70.28 -23.06
C ILE A 62 7.54 -71.28 -23.28
N HIS A 63 7.28 -71.70 -24.52
CA HIS A 63 6.23 -72.66 -24.85
C HIS A 63 6.55 -74.10 -24.40
N GLU A 64 7.81 -74.37 -24.03
CA GLU A 64 8.20 -75.62 -23.36
C GLU A 64 7.94 -75.55 -21.83
N VAL A 65 7.61 -74.37 -21.32
CA VAL A 65 7.40 -74.08 -19.89
C VAL A 65 5.92 -73.81 -19.59
N LEU A 66 5.26 -73.01 -20.43
CA LEU A 66 3.86 -72.60 -20.32
C LEU A 66 3.04 -73.26 -21.44
N ASP A 67 1.77 -73.53 -21.16
CA ASP A 67 0.86 -74.11 -22.15
C ASP A 67 0.54 -73.11 -23.30
N GLU A 68 0.23 -73.63 -24.50
CA GLU A 68 0.13 -72.83 -25.73
C GLU A 68 -1.00 -71.79 -25.66
N LEU A 69 -2.17 -72.17 -25.12
CA LEU A 69 -3.34 -71.29 -25.02
C LEU A 69 -3.11 -70.11 -24.05
N PRO A 70 -2.71 -70.33 -22.77
CA PRO A 70 -2.36 -69.23 -21.86
C PRO A 70 -1.21 -68.35 -22.39
N LEU A 71 -0.22 -68.93 -23.07
CA LEU A 71 0.87 -68.17 -23.67
C LEU A 71 0.37 -67.24 -24.78
N HIS A 72 -0.57 -67.71 -25.61
CA HIS A 72 -1.22 -66.87 -26.62
C HIS A 72 -1.96 -65.68 -25.96
N ASP A 73 -2.68 -65.91 -24.87
CA ASP A 73 -3.39 -64.85 -24.14
C ASP A 73 -2.43 -63.83 -23.52
N LEU A 74 -1.30 -64.29 -22.94
CA LEU A 74 -0.25 -63.42 -22.43
C LEU A 74 0.38 -62.56 -23.53
N ARG A 75 0.64 -63.14 -24.71
CA ARG A 75 1.12 -62.42 -25.90
C ARG A 75 0.13 -61.34 -26.33
N ASN A 76 -1.16 -61.67 -26.38
CA ASN A 76 -2.19 -60.71 -26.74
C ASN A 76 -2.26 -59.54 -25.75
N ARG A 77 -2.12 -59.81 -24.44
CA ARG A 77 -2.05 -58.74 -23.43
C ARG A 77 -0.80 -57.89 -23.52
N MET A 78 0.35 -58.49 -23.79
CA MET A 78 1.58 -57.74 -23.98
C MET A 78 1.44 -56.69 -25.09
N MET A 79 0.70 -56.99 -26.17
CA MET A 79 0.44 -56.04 -27.26
C MET A 79 -0.41 -54.82 -26.83
N LEU A 80 -1.09 -54.89 -25.68
CA LEU A 80 -1.88 -53.79 -25.13
C LEU A 80 -1.07 -52.86 -24.23
N LEU A 81 0.17 -53.23 -23.85
CA LEU A 81 1.03 -52.39 -23.02
C LEU A 81 1.29 -51.05 -23.73
N GLN A 82 0.99 -49.94 -23.05
CA GLN A 82 1.17 -48.57 -23.55
C GLN A 82 2.02 -47.77 -22.55
N GLY A 83 3.24 -47.42 -22.94
CA GLY A 83 4.19 -46.67 -22.11
C GLY A 83 5.09 -47.56 -21.24
N ASP A 84 6.13 -46.94 -20.66
CA ASP A 84 7.23 -47.66 -20.00
C ASP A 84 6.85 -48.30 -18.66
N ASP A 85 5.73 -47.87 -18.05
CA ASP A 85 5.25 -48.33 -16.73
C ASP A 85 3.92 -49.11 -16.80
N ALA A 86 3.53 -49.59 -17.99
CA ALA A 86 2.31 -50.36 -18.16
C ALA A 86 2.42 -51.76 -17.57
N ILE A 87 1.34 -52.23 -16.93
CA ILE A 87 1.21 -53.58 -16.41
C ILE A 87 -0.16 -54.12 -16.84
N GLU A 88 -0.17 -55.23 -17.55
CA GLU A 88 -1.40 -55.95 -17.90
C GLU A 88 -1.60 -57.16 -17.00
N ARG A 89 -2.86 -57.50 -16.73
CA ARG A 89 -3.23 -58.59 -15.81
C ARG A 89 -4.23 -59.53 -16.45
N ILE A 90 -4.08 -60.82 -16.13
CA ILE A 90 -5.01 -61.87 -16.54
C ILE A 90 -5.29 -62.74 -15.32
N PHE A 91 -6.56 -63.03 -15.06
CA PHE A 91 -6.98 -63.79 -13.89
C PHE A 91 -7.46 -65.18 -14.29
N GLY A 92 -7.17 -66.18 -13.45
CA GLY A 92 -7.71 -67.53 -13.61
C GLY A 92 -7.17 -68.32 -14.82
N LEU A 93 -5.90 -68.14 -15.20
CA LEU A 93 -5.29 -68.86 -16.31
C LEU A 93 -4.80 -70.26 -15.92
N PRO A 94 -5.12 -71.33 -16.68
CA PRO A 94 -4.53 -72.66 -16.52
C PRO A 94 -3.11 -72.67 -17.10
N LEU A 95 -2.19 -71.96 -16.46
CA LEU A 95 -0.91 -71.54 -17.03
C LEU A 95 0.04 -72.70 -17.42
N LEU A 96 -0.06 -73.83 -16.71
CA LEU A 96 0.89 -74.95 -16.80
C LEU A 96 0.20 -76.23 -17.26
N ALA A 97 0.75 -76.87 -18.31
CA ALA A 97 0.18 -78.09 -18.89
C ALA A 97 0.18 -79.30 -17.95
N ASN A 98 1.12 -79.35 -16.99
CA ASN A 98 1.23 -80.43 -16.01
C ASN A 98 0.19 -80.31 -14.86
N THR A 99 -0.41 -79.14 -14.67
CA THR A 99 -1.42 -78.89 -13.62
C THR A 99 -2.56 -78.00 -14.15
N PRO A 100 -3.38 -78.48 -15.09
CA PRO A 100 -4.42 -77.67 -15.73
C PRO A 100 -5.52 -77.20 -14.77
N ASP A 101 -5.78 -77.94 -13.70
CA ASP A 101 -6.76 -77.57 -12.66
C ASP A 101 -6.26 -76.44 -11.74
N ARG A 102 -4.96 -76.14 -11.76
CA ARG A 102 -4.36 -75.07 -10.96
C ARG A 102 -4.34 -73.79 -11.79
N LEU A 103 -5.23 -72.87 -11.43
CA LEU A 103 -5.33 -71.57 -12.08
C LEU A 103 -4.34 -70.56 -11.47
N PHE A 104 -3.89 -69.62 -12.28
CA PHE A 104 -2.95 -68.57 -11.91
C PHE A 104 -3.48 -67.19 -12.31
N ASP A 105 -3.24 -66.21 -11.45
CA ASP A 105 -3.40 -64.81 -11.77
C ASP A 105 -2.03 -64.26 -12.17
N CYS A 106 -1.95 -63.71 -13.38
CA CYS A 106 -0.71 -63.30 -14.01
C CYS A 106 -0.63 -61.78 -14.19
N ALA A 107 0.56 -61.23 -14.01
CA ALA A 107 0.91 -59.87 -14.43
C ALA A 107 2.02 -59.92 -15.47
N ILE A 108 1.93 -59.07 -16.50
CA ILE A 108 2.93 -58.94 -17.56
C ILE A 108 3.31 -57.48 -17.75
N HIS A 109 4.60 -57.20 -17.81
CA HIS A 109 5.15 -55.85 -18.02
C HIS A 109 6.55 -55.90 -18.63
N MET A 110 7.04 -54.75 -19.11
CA MET A 110 8.40 -54.61 -19.64
C MET A 110 9.37 -54.17 -18.52
N SER A 111 10.58 -54.72 -18.55
CA SER A 111 11.71 -54.25 -17.73
C SER A 111 12.95 -54.16 -18.63
N GLY A 112 13.25 -52.93 -19.08
CA GLY A 112 14.22 -52.70 -20.15
C GLY A 112 13.81 -53.43 -21.44
N SER A 113 14.69 -54.27 -21.97
CA SER A 113 14.42 -55.10 -23.15
C SER A 113 13.76 -56.45 -22.84
N HIS A 114 13.46 -56.73 -21.58
CA HIS A 114 12.91 -58.00 -21.15
C HIS A 114 11.41 -57.90 -20.85
N ILE A 115 10.71 -59.01 -21.06
CA ILE A 115 9.31 -59.18 -20.66
C ILE A 115 9.30 -59.93 -19.33
N VAL A 116 8.65 -59.36 -18.32
CA VAL A 116 8.50 -59.97 -16.99
C VAL A 116 7.09 -60.54 -16.88
N ILE A 117 7.00 -61.81 -16.49
CA ILE A 117 5.76 -62.53 -16.25
C ILE A 117 5.77 -62.96 -14.78
N GLU A 118 4.83 -62.45 -14.01
CA GLU A 118 4.61 -62.81 -12.61
C GLU A 118 3.34 -63.65 -12.52
N ALA A 119 3.38 -64.75 -11.77
CA ALA A 119 2.22 -65.62 -11.61
C ALA A 119 2.04 -66.00 -10.14
N GLU A 120 0.82 -65.81 -9.65
CA GLU A 120 0.38 -66.24 -8.32
C GLU A 120 -0.77 -67.25 -8.45
N PRO A 121 -0.87 -68.27 -7.58
CA PRO A 121 -2.03 -69.16 -7.58
C PRO A 121 -3.34 -68.39 -7.40
N SER A 122 -4.30 -68.62 -8.30
CA SER A 122 -5.60 -67.96 -8.27
C SER A 122 -6.48 -68.51 -7.14
N ALA A 123 -7.24 -67.63 -6.48
CA ALA A 123 -8.14 -68.03 -5.40
C ALA A 123 -9.45 -68.63 -5.96
N PRO A 124 -9.94 -69.78 -5.45
CA PRO A 124 -11.17 -70.40 -5.94
C PRO A 124 -12.40 -69.50 -5.75
N GLY A 125 -13.19 -69.30 -6.81
CA GLY A 125 -14.48 -68.60 -6.75
C GLY A 125 -14.42 -67.07 -6.72
N ASP A 126 -13.24 -66.48 -6.92
CA ASP A 126 -13.00 -65.05 -6.68
C ASP A 126 -12.94 -64.20 -7.96
N HIS A 127 -14.01 -64.30 -8.76
CA HIS A 127 -14.39 -63.25 -9.72
C HIS A 127 -15.58 -62.47 -9.18
N PRO A 128 -15.37 -61.62 -8.15
CA PRO A 128 -16.43 -60.74 -7.68
C PRO A 128 -16.97 -59.92 -8.85
N ASP A 129 -18.26 -59.56 -8.80
CA ASP A 129 -18.81 -58.51 -9.68
C ASP A 129 -18.12 -57.19 -9.33
N ALA A 130 -16.92 -57.01 -9.88
CA ALA A 130 -16.02 -55.90 -9.61
C ALA A 130 -16.71 -54.58 -9.96
N ALA A 131 -17.54 -54.58 -11.02
CA ALA A 131 -18.32 -53.44 -11.42
C ALA A 131 -19.37 -53.08 -10.35
N SER A 132 -20.15 -54.03 -9.82
CA SER A 132 -21.11 -53.75 -8.73
C SER A 132 -20.43 -53.31 -7.45
N GLN A 133 -19.35 -53.98 -7.05
CA GLN A 133 -18.60 -53.60 -5.86
C GLN A 133 -18.05 -52.17 -5.98
N MET A 134 -17.47 -51.85 -7.14
CA MET A 134 -16.92 -50.53 -7.40
C MET A 134 -18.01 -49.45 -7.44
N ARG A 135 -19.12 -49.70 -8.15
CA ARG A 135 -20.30 -48.81 -8.14
C ARG A 135 -20.79 -48.53 -6.72
N SER A 136 -20.89 -49.57 -5.90
CA SER A 136 -21.33 -49.45 -4.50
C SER A 136 -20.33 -48.67 -3.63
N ALA A 137 -19.03 -48.89 -3.84
CA ALA A 137 -17.97 -48.18 -3.14
C ALA A 137 -17.98 -46.68 -3.49
N MET A 138 -18.17 -46.35 -4.77
CA MET A 138 -18.27 -44.97 -5.25
C MET A 138 -19.52 -44.26 -4.76
N ALA A 139 -20.68 -44.90 -4.76
CA ALA A 139 -21.91 -44.30 -4.25
C ALA A 139 -21.77 -43.88 -2.77
N ARG A 140 -21.11 -44.71 -1.95
CA ARG A 140 -20.81 -44.37 -0.54
C ARG A 140 -19.83 -43.20 -0.43
N LEU A 141 -18.84 -43.15 -1.32
CA LEU A 141 -17.83 -42.10 -1.33
C LEU A 141 -18.43 -40.75 -1.77
N ASP A 142 -19.29 -40.76 -2.77
CA ASP A 142 -20.01 -39.58 -3.26
C ASP A 142 -20.98 -39.02 -2.22
N ALA A 143 -21.60 -39.87 -1.40
CA ALA A 143 -22.48 -39.46 -0.30
C ALA A 143 -21.77 -38.82 0.90
N ALA A 144 -20.43 -38.80 0.94
CA ALA A 144 -19.69 -38.19 2.06
C ALA A 144 -19.84 -36.65 2.03
N PRO A 145 -20.31 -36.00 3.10
CA PRO A 145 -20.60 -34.57 3.11
C PRO A 145 -19.36 -33.67 3.20
N ASP A 146 -18.29 -34.16 3.82
CA ASP A 146 -17.06 -33.41 4.10
C ASP A 146 -15.81 -34.29 3.87
N LEU A 147 -14.61 -33.69 3.87
CA LEU A 147 -13.34 -34.39 3.63
C LEU A 147 -13.01 -35.43 4.71
N ARG A 148 -13.31 -35.17 5.99
CA ARG A 148 -13.06 -36.12 7.08
C ARG A 148 -13.94 -37.37 6.91
N SER A 149 -15.22 -37.18 6.59
CA SER A 149 -16.15 -38.26 6.25
C SER A 149 -15.69 -39.02 5.01
N TYR A 150 -15.19 -38.32 3.99
CA TYR A 150 -14.66 -38.89 2.75
C TYR A 150 -13.47 -39.81 3.01
N PHE A 151 -12.46 -39.36 3.77
CA PHE A 151 -11.31 -40.17 4.16
C PHE A 151 -11.71 -41.42 4.97
N ARG A 152 -12.65 -41.27 5.92
CA ARG A 152 -13.17 -42.38 6.72
C ARG A 152 -13.94 -43.40 5.89
N VAL A 153 -14.69 -42.97 4.87
CA VAL A 153 -15.34 -43.89 3.93
C VAL A 153 -14.29 -44.63 3.09
N GLY A 154 -13.28 -43.91 2.59
CA GLY A 154 -12.16 -44.48 1.84
C GLY A 154 -11.46 -45.61 2.60
N ALA A 155 -11.01 -45.34 3.84
CA ALA A 155 -10.37 -46.36 4.68
C ALA A 155 -11.25 -47.59 4.90
N ARG A 156 -12.56 -47.39 5.13
CA ARG A 156 -13.51 -48.50 5.30
C ARG A 156 -13.71 -49.32 4.02
N GLN A 157 -13.71 -48.70 2.85
CA GLN A 157 -13.85 -49.42 1.58
C GLN A 157 -12.60 -50.25 1.30
N VAL A 158 -11.41 -49.67 1.42
CA VAL A 158 -10.16 -50.41 1.23
C VAL A 158 -10.07 -51.57 2.22
N ARG A 159 -10.41 -51.36 3.51
CA ARG A 159 -10.47 -52.45 4.49
C ARG A 159 -11.44 -53.57 4.09
N ARG A 160 -12.61 -53.23 3.55
CA ARG A 160 -13.59 -54.21 3.07
C ARG A 160 -13.07 -55.01 1.88
N LEU A 161 -12.35 -54.36 0.97
CA LEU A 161 -11.80 -54.99 -0.23
C LEU A 161 -10.59 -55.88 0.07
N THR A 162 -9.74 -55.48 1.02
CA THR A 162 -8.48 -56.17 1.30
C THR A 162 -8.52 -57.09 2.52
N GLY A 163 -9.48 -56.93 3.42
CA GLY A 163 -9.57 -57.72 4.65
C GLY A 163 -8.51 -57.39 5.71
N PHE A 164 -7.73 -56.32 5.52
CA PHE A 164 -6.68 -55.93 6.47
C PHE A 164 -7.25 -55.54 7.86
N ASP A 165 -6.43 -55.70 8.91
CA ASP A 165 -6.90 -55.42 10.27
C ASP A 165 -7.10 -53.92 10.47
N ARG A 166 -6.16 -53.12 9.97
CA ARG A 166 -6.12 -51.66 10.02
C ARG A 166 -5.89 -51.10 8.62
N VAL A 167 -6.65 -50.07 8.25
CA VAL A 167 -6.43 -49.25 7.05
C VAL A 167 -6.47 -47.79 7.45
N MET A 168 -5.42 -47.07 7.08
CA MET A 168 -5.21 -45.66 7.38
C MET A 168 -5.21 -44.85 6.10
N VAL A 169 -5.79 -43.65 6.13
CA VAL A 169 -5.48 -42.61 5.15
C VAL A 169 -4.37 -41.77 5.74
N TYR A 170 -3.18 -41.93 5.19
CA TYR A 170 -1.98 -41.20 5.57
C TYR A 170 -1.79 -40.03 4.60
N ARG A 171 -1.76 -38.79 5.09
CA ARG A 171 -1.58 -37.58 4.29
C ARG A 171 -0.16 -37.04 4.50
N PHE A 172 0.54 -36.70 3.42
CA PHE A 172 1.81 -35.99 3.53
C PHE A 172 1.61 -34.49 3.77
N ASP A 173 2.44 -33.91 4.62
CA ASP A 173 2.55 -32.47 4.84
C ASP A 173 3.68 -31.86 3.99
N ARG A 174 3.76 -30.52 3.98
CA ARG A 174 4.69 -29.76 3.11
C ARG A 174 6.17 -30.00 3.41
N ASP A 175 6.52 -30.33 4.65
CA ASP A 175 7.89 -30.67 5.08
C ASP A 175 8.22 -32.16 4.88
N GLY A 176 7.29 -32.93 4.33
CA GLY A 176 7.44 -34.34 4.06
C GLY A 176 7.06 -35.25 5.22
N SER A 177 6.73 -34.74 6.42
CA SER A 177 6.08 -35.58 7.43
C SER A 177 4.71 -36.05 6.94
N GLY A 178 4.04 -36.90 7.69
CA GLY A 178 2.64 -37.17 7.41
C GLY A 178 1.83 -37.55 8.63
N GLU A 179 0.52 -37.49 8.45
CA GLU A 179 -0.51 -37.61 9.48
C GLU A 179 -1.52 -38.68 9.07
N VAL A 180 -1.95 -39.50 10.02
CA VAL A 180 -3.11 -40.39 9.83
C VAL A 180 -4.40 -39.59 9.99
N VAL A 181 -4.97 -39.14 8.87
CA VAL A 181 -6.18 -38.30 8.85
C VAL A 181 -7.50 -39.09 8.94
N ALA A 182 -7.45 -40.38 8.66
CA ALA A 182 -8.57 -41.30 8.90
C ALA A 182 -8.08 -42.72 9.12
N GLU A 183 -8.88 -43.51 9.84
CA GLU A 183 -8.57 -44.88 10.17
C GLU A 183 -9.84 -45.75 10.15
N ALA A 184 -9.69 -46.99 9.69
CA ALA A 184 -10.63 -48.08 9.88
C ALA A 184 -9.86 -49.30 10.41
N ALA A 185 -10.14 -49.71 11.65
CA ALA A 185 -9.44 -50.79 12.33
C ALA A 185 -10.42 -51.83 12.88
N ARG A 186 -9.97 -53.08 13.06
CA ARG A 186 -10.69 -54.06 13.88
C ARG A 186 -10.72 -53.59 15.35
N SER A 187 -11.68 -54.10 16.13
CA SER A 187 -11.73 -53.83 17.56
C SER A 187 -10.50 -54.42 18.28
N GLY A 188 -10.04 -53.73 19.33
CA GLY A 188 -9.04 -54.27 20.27
C GLY A 188 -7.56 -54.06 19.92
N ILE A 189 -7.20 -53.38 18.82
CA ILE A 189 -5.80 -53.16 18.40
C ILE A 189 -5.28 -51.73 18.60
N GLY A 190 -6.02 -50.88 19.32
CA GLY A 190 -5.67 -49.45 19.49
C GLY A 190 -5.88 -48.62 18.22
N SER A 191 -5.62 -47.31 18.29
CA SER A 191 -5.83 -46.35 17.19
C SER A 191 -4.53 -45.61 16.87
N PHE A 192 -4.29 -45.37 15.58
CA PHE A 192 -3.22 -44.48 15.11
C PHE A 192 -3.77 -43.17 14.53
N LEU A 193 -5.06 -42.91 14.68
CA LEU A 193 -5.71 -41.71 14.17
C LEU A 193 -5.11 -40.45 14.80
N GLY A 194 -4.68 -39.50 13.96
CA GLY A 194 -4.06 -38.23 14.38
C GLY A 194 -2.56 -38.33 14.71
N LEU A 195 -1.97 -39.52 14.65
CA LEU A 195 -0.52 -39.68 14.84
C LEU A 195 0.25 -39.15 13.63
N HIS A 196 1.35 -38.46 13.92
CA HIS A 196 2.29 -37.92 12.96
C HIS A 196 3.57 -38.77 12.88
N TYR A 197 4.12 -38.85 11.67
CA TYR A 197 5.32 -39.60 11.34
C TYR A 197 6.29 -38.70 10.57
N PRO A 198 7.59 -38.69 10.90
CA PRO A 198 8.56 -37.82 10.26
C PRO A 198 8.85 -38.27 8.82
N ALA A 199 9.43 -37.36 8.04
CA ALA A 199 9.73 -37.61 6.64
C ALA A 199 10.67 -38.81 6.41
N SER A 200 11.52 -39.14 7.38
CA SER A 200 12.49 -40.24 7.32
C SER A 200 11.85 -41.63 7.28
N ASP A 201 10.62 -41.80 7.76
CA ASP A 201 9.95 -43.12 7.77
C ASP A 201 9.60 -43.59 6.35
N ILE A 202 9.45 -42.65 5.41
CA ILE A 202 9.25 -42.92 3.99
C ILE A 202 10.27 -42.06 3.21
N PRO A 203 11.46 -42.58 2.89
CA PRO A 203 12.53 -41.83 2.24
C PRO A 203 12.15 -41.41 0.81
N GLN A 204 12.85 -40.41 0.25
CA GLN A 204 12.51 -39.81 -1.04
C GLN A 204 12.42 -40.86 -2.18
N GLN A 205 13.40 -41.75 -2.28
CA GLN A 205 13.40 -42.83 -3.28
C GLN A 205 12.17 -43.75 -3.20
N ALA A 206 11.66 -44.01 -1.99
CA ALA A 206 10.45 -44.81 -1.82
C ALA A 206 9.22 -44.04 -2.28
N ARG A 207 9.16 -42.73 -2.05
CA ARG A 207 8.07 -41.85 -2.53
C ARG A 207 8.03 -41.77 -4.05
N GLU A 208 9.20 -41.66 -4.70
CA GLU A 208 9.32 -41.67 -6.15
C GLU A 208 8.83 -43.00 -6.72
N LEU A 209 9.20 -44.12 -6.10
CA LEU A 209 8.70 -45.43 -6.50
C LEU A 209 7.18 -45.59 -6.25
N TYR A 210 6.63 -45.03 -5.17
CA TYR A 210 5.19 -45.00 -4.92
C TYR A 210 4.41 -44.13 -5.91
N LEU A 211 5.07 -43.17 -6.55
CA LEU A 211 4.48 -42.38 -7.62
C LEU A 211 4.47 -43.16 -8.94
N ARG A 212 5.56 -43.90 -9.22
CA ARG A 212 5.72 -44.75 -10.42
C ARG A 212 4.82 -46.00 -10.35
N THR A 213 4.76 -46.65 -9.19
CA THR A 213 4.00 -47.88 -8.94
C THR A 213 3.04 -47.66 -7.77
N PRO A 214 1.77 -47.27 -8.05
CA PRO A 214 0.80 -46.85 -7.03
C PRO A 214 0.32 -47.93 -6.06
N PHE A 215 0.77 -49.17 -6.20
CA PHE A 215 0.31 -50.29 -5.41
C PHE A 215 1.48 -51.15 -4.94
N ARG A 216 1.49 -51.50 -3.64
CA ARG A 216 2.51 -52.38 -3.06
C ARG A 216 1.91 -53.28 -2.00
N VAL A 217 2.32 -54.55 -2.01
CA VAL A 217 1.93 -55.56 -1.01
C VAL A 217 3.15 -56.25 -0.43
N ILE A 218 3.08 -56.55 0.87
CA ILE A 218 4.00 -57.34 1.66
C ILE A 218 3.14 -58.39 2.36
N ALA A 219 3.10 -59.60 1.83
CA ALA A 219 2.18 -60.64 2.29
C ALA A 219 2.59 -61.25 3.63
N ASP A 220 3.89 -61.38 3.85
CA ASP A 220 4.48 -61.91 5.06
C ASP A 220 5.87 -61.29 5.28
N ILE A 221 6.03 -60.58 6.39
CA ILE A 221 7.29 -59.93 6.78
C ILE A 221 8.32 -60.95 7.30
N GLY A 222 7.86 -62.14 7.72
CA GLY A 222 8.70 -63.25 8.16
C GLY A 222 9.19 -64.15 7.03
N ALA A 223 8.63 -64.02 5.83
CA ALA A 223 8.95 -64.90 4.70
C ALA A 223 10.36 -64.62 4.13
N PRO A 224 11.16 -65.67 3.85
CA PRO A 224 12.47 -65.50 3.25
C PRO A 224 12.35 -65.02 1.79
N PRO A 225 13.19 -64.07 1.35
CA PRO A 225 13.19 -63.62 -0.04
C PRO A 225 13.67 -64.73 -0.97
N VAL A 226 13.03 -64.86 -2.13
CA VAL A 226 13.38 -65.84 -3.17
C VAL A 226 14.25 -65.17 -4.23
N PRO A 227 15.51 -65.59 -4.43
CA PRO A 227 16.40 -64.96 -5.39
C PRO A 227 15.97 -65.20 -6.84
N ILE A 228 16.32 -64.26 -7.71
CA ILE A 228 16.20 -64.40 -9.17
C ILE A 228 17.49 -65.01 -9.72
N ILE A 229 17.35 -66.00 -10.59
CA ILE A 229 18.44 -66.77 -11.18
C ILE A 229 18.45 -66.55 -12.70
N PRO A 230 19.57 -66.10 -13.30
CA PRO A 230 20.75 -65.56 -12.63
C PRO A 230 20.48 -64.16 -12.00
N PRO A 231 21.22 -63.79 -10.94
CA PRO A 231 21.02 -62.50 -10.26
C PRO A 231 21.45 -61.30 -11.11
N ARG A 232 22.39 -61.51 -12.03
CA ARG A 232 22.93 -60.50 -12.97
C ARG A 232 22.93 -61.07 -14.39
N ASP A 233 22.79 -60.20 -15.39
CA ASP A 233 22.94 -60.57 -16.81
C ASP A 233 24.43 -60.63 -17.21
N GLU A 234 24.67 -60.92 -18.48
CA GLU A 234 26.00 -60.98 -19.10
C GLU A 234 26.79 -59.68 -18.99
N ASN A 235 26.11 -58.53 -18.78
CA ASN A 235 26.73 -57.22 -18.60
C ASN A 235 26.89 -56.85 -17.11
N GLY A 236 26.50 -57.75 -16.20
CA GLY A 236 26.56 -57.53 -14.76
C GLY A 236 25.40 -56.72 -14.18
N ALA A 237 24.35 -56.42 -14.96
CA ALA A 237 23.21 -55.64 -14.50
C ALA A 237 22.14 -56.51 -13.80
N SER A 238 21.57 -55.96 -12.73
CA SER A 238 20.45 -56.57 -11.99
C SER A 238 19.12 -56.22 -12.66
N LEU A 239 18.13 -57.10 -12.52
CA LEU A 239 16.78 -56.86 -13.04
C LEU A 239 16.10 -55.72 -12.28
N ASP A 240 15.55 -54.74 -13.00
CA ASP A 240 14.68 -53.72 -12.40
C ASP A 240 13.30 -54.32 -12.11
N LEU A 241 12.98 -54.43 -10.82
CA LEU A 241 11.72 -54.94 -10.29
C LEU A 241 10.76 -53.82 -9.88
N SER A 242 10.96 -52.58 -10.33
CA SER A 242 10.12 -51.43 -9.96
C SER A 242 8.61 -51.72 -10.10
N LEU A 243 8.22 -52.32 -11.23
CA LEU A 243 6.83 -52.64 -11.56
C LEU A 243 6.35 -53.99 -11.00
N SER A 244 7.26 -54.81 -10.48
CA SER A 244 6.96 -56.15 -9.97
C SER A 244 6.18 -56.08 -8.66
N VAL A 245 5.00 -56.72 -8.65
CA VAL A 245 4.18 -56.86 -7.44
C VAL A 245 4.86 -57.80 -6.45
N LEU A 246 5.52 -58.85 -6.98
CA LEU A 246 6.22 -59.87 -6.20
C LEU A 246 7.55 -59.39 -5.62
N ARG A 247 8.08 -58.22 -6.01
CA ARG A 247 9.38 -57.70 -5.55
C ARG A 247 9.57 -57.90 -4.04
N SER A 248 10.78 -58.26 -3.61
CA SER A 248 11.14 -58.37 -2.18
C SER A 248 11.16 -57.01 -1.47
N VAL A 249 11.32 -57.02 -0.15
CA VAL A 249 11.26 -55.82 0.70
C VAL A 249 12.65 -55.53 1.27
N SER A 250 12.99 -54.24 1.44
CA SER A 250 14.20 -53.85 2.17
C SER A 250 14.17 -54.43 3.60
N PRO A 251 15.28 -55.03 4.07
CA PRO A 251 15.39 -55.53 5.44
C PRO A 251 15.12 -54.45 6.50
N ILE A 252 15.42 -53.18 6.20
CA ILE A 252 15.16 -52.06 7.12
C ILE A 252 13.65 -51.86 7.31
N HIS A 253 12.88 -51.93 6.22
CA HIS A 253 11.43 -51.80 6.32
C HIS A 253 10.78 -53.02 6.99
N ILE A 254 11.34 -54.23 6.80
CA ILE A 254 10.94 -55.44 7.53
C ILE A 254 11.10 -55.25 9.03
N GLU A 255 12.25 -54.73 9.48
CA GLU A 255 12.50 -54.42 10.90
C GLU A 255 11.54 -53.35 11.43
N TYR A 256 11.25 -52.31 10.64
CA TYR A 256 10.30 -51.26 11.01
C TYR A 256 8.90 -51.83 11.26
N LEU A 257 8.42 -52.68 10.35
CA LEU A 257 7.12 -53.33 10.47
C LEU A 257 7.07 -54.31 11.65
N LYS A 258 8.16 -55.05 11.92
CA LYS A 258 8.29 -55.92 13.10
C LYS A 258 8.22 -55.13 14.41
N ASN A 259 8.87 -53.98 14.50
CA ASN A 259 8.81 -53.11 15.68
C ASN A 259 7.38 -52.59 15.94
N MET A 260 6.56 -52.43 14.89
CA MET A 260 5.13 -52.11 15.01
C MET A 260 4.23 -53.32 15.30
N GLY A 261 4.76 -54.54 15.31
CA GLY A 261 4.00 -55.78 15.44
C GLY A 261 3.16 -56.15 14.21
N VAL A 262 3.48 -55.59 13.05
CA VAL A 262 2.79 -55.87 11.79
C VAL A 262 3.35 -57.16 11.17
N GLY A 263 2.46 -58.03 10.66
CA GLY A 263 2.79 -59.30 9.98
C GLY A 263 2.64 -59.24 8.46
N ALA A 264 1.78 -58.35 7.95
CA ALA A 264 1.63 -58.05 6.53
C ALA A 264 1.27 -56.58 6.32
N SER A 265 1.68 -56.01 5.19
CA SER A 265 1.45 -54.60 4.85
C SER A 265 0.97 -54.44 3.40
N LEU A 266 0.11 -53.47 3.14
CA LEU A 266 -0.33 -53.11 1.80
C LEU A 266 -0.47 -51.59 1.72
N SER A 267 0.07 -50.98 0.67
CA SER A 267 -0.03 -49.54 0.45
C SER A 267 -0.58 -49.22 -0.93
N ILE A 268 -1.50 -48.26 -0.99
CA ILE A 268 -2.06 -47.72 -2.24
C ILE A 268 -1.80 -46.22 -2.28
N SER A 269 -1.12 -45.73 -3.30
CA SER A 269 -0.80 -44.32 -3.46
C SER A 269 -2.03 -43.48 -3.78
N ILE A 270 -2.15 -42.33 -3.13
CA ILE A 270 -3.15 -41.31 -3.42
C ILE A 270 -2.40 -40.19 -4.15
N ILE A 271 -2.61 -40.10 -5.46
CA ILE A 271 -1.90 -39.15 -6.33
C ILE A 271 -2.87 -38.02 -6.70
N VAL A 272 -2.53 -36.79 -6.34
CA VAL A 272 -3.33 -35.59 -6.64
C VAL A 272 -2.43 -34.57 -7.34
N ASP A 273 -2.88 -34.03 -8.48
CA ASP A 273 -2.09 -33.10 -9.30
C ASP A 273 -0.69 -33.64 -9.66
N GLY A 274 -0.59 -34.95 -9.94
CA GLY A 274 0.67 -35.62 -10.28
C GLY A 274 1.68 -35.76 -9.14
N LYS A 275 1.28 -35.45 -7.89
CA LYS A 275 2.12 -35.56 -6.70
C LYS A 275 1.57 -36.61 -5.74
N LEU A 276 2.47 -37.26 -5.01
CA LEU A 276 2.10 -38.19 -3.94
C LEU A 276 1.48 -37.40 -2.77
N TRP A 277 0.16 -37.33 -2.74
CA TRP A 277 -0.61 -36.62 -1.71
C TRP A 277 -0.66 -37.41 -0.41
N GLY A 278 -0.74 -38.74 -0.52
CA GLY A 278 -0.86 -39.63 0.62
C GLY A 278 -0.87 -41.10 0.23
N LEU A 279 -1.18 -41.95 1.20
CA LEU A 279 -1.26 -43.39 1.05
C LEU A 279 -2.50 -43.93 1.77
N PHE A 280 -3.14 -44.96 1.20
CA PHE A 280 -3.85 -45.94 2.02
C PHE A 280 -2.82 -46.90 2.59
N ALA A 281 -2.49 -46.77 3.87
CA ALA A 281 -1.56 -47.67 4.56
C ALA A 281 -2.34 -48.75 5.33
N CYS A 282 -2.18 -50.00 4.93
CA CYS A 282 -2.92 -51.14 5.46
C CYS A 282 -1.96 -52.04 6.25
N HIS A 283 -2.29 -52.33 7.51
CA HIS A 283 -1.53 -53.23 8.36
C HIS A 283 -2.39 -54.42 8.82
N HIS A 284 -1.81 -55.61 8.76
CA HIS A 284 -2.38 -56.84 9.30
C HIS A 284 -1.38 -57.43 10.30
N TYR A 285 -1.87 -57.95 11.44
CA TYR A 285 -1.01 -58.40 12.55
C TYR A 285 -0.61 -59.88 12.44
N SER A 286 -0.81 -60.46 11.26
CA SER A 286 -0.37 -61.80 10.83
C SER A 286 -0.10 -61.78 9.31
N PRO A 287 0.49 -62.82 8.72
CA PRO A 287 0.58 -62.94 7.27
C PRO A 287 -0.82 -62.82 6.63
N ASN A 288 -0.92 -62.05 5.56
CA ASN A 288 -2.16 -61.86 4.82
C ASN A 288 -1.86 -61.42 3.37
N CYS A 289 -2.35 -62.20 2.41
CA CYS A 289 -2.23 -61.91 0.99
C CYS A 289 -3.62 -61.89 0.36
N PRO A 290 -4.26 -60.71 0.19
CA PRO A 290 -5.55 -60.65 -0.49
C PRO A 290 -5.41 -61.17 -1.93
N PRO A 291 -6.45 -61.83 -2.48
CA PRO A 291 -6.43 -62.32 -3.86
C PRO A 291 -6.10 -61.22 -4.86
N PHE A 292 -5.46 -61.57 -5.98
CA PHE A 292 -4.96 -60.57 -6.92
C PHE A 292 -6.09 -59.73 -7.55
N SER A 293 -7.27 -60.33 -7.76
CA SER A 293 -8.48 -59.63 -8.18
C SER A 293 -8.91 -58.54 -7.17
N SER A 294 -8.92 -58.88 -5.88
CA SER A 294 -9.23 -57.96 -4.77
C SER A 294 -8.21 -56.84 -4.63
N ARG A 295 -6.92 -57.14 -4.81
CA ARG A 295 -5.83 -56.14 -4.84
C ARG A 295 -6.00 -55.17 -6.02
N THR A 296 -6.32 -55.68 -7.20
CA THR A 296 -6.59 -54.88 -8.40
C THR A 296 -7.81 -53.96 -8.21
N LEU A 297 -8.87 -54.47 -7.59
CA LEU A 297 -10.05 -53.66 -7.28
C LEU A 297 -9.75 -52.56 -6.24
N ALA A 298 -8.92 -52.87 -5.23
CA ALA A 298 -8.49 -51.88 -4.25
C ALA A 298 -7.59 -50.80 -4.89
N GLU A 299 -6.69 -51.16 -5.79
CA GLU A 299 -5.88 -50.22 -6.57
C GLU A 299 -6.74 -49.27 -7.41
N LEU A 300 -7.69 -49.82 -8.18
CA LEU A 300 -8.63 -49.02 -8.96
C LEU A 300 -9.48 -48.09 -8.06
N PHE A 301 -9.87 -48.57 -6.88
CA PHE A 301 -10.56 -47.75 -5.88
C PHE A 301 -9.68 -46.59 -5.41
N GLY A 302 -8.39 -46.84 -5.15
CA GLY A 302 -7.42 -45.80 -4.80
C GLY A 302 -7.31 -44.71 -5.88
N GLN A 303 -7.22 -45.10 -7.15
CA GLN A 303 -7.16 -44.17 -8.29
C GLN A 303 -8.43 -43.31 -8.39
N MET A 304 -9.61 -43.93 -8.31
CA MET A 304 -10.88 -43.20 -8.39
C MET A 304 -11.12 -42.32 -7.15
N PHE A 305 -10.69 -42.77 -5.97
CA PHE A 305 -10.68 -41.98 -4.76
C PHE A 305 -9.79 -40.74 -4.91
N ALA A 306 -8.60 -40.88 -5.49
CA ALA A 306 -7.69 -39.76 -5.72
C ALA A 306 -8.28 -38.74 -6.72
N LEU A 307 -8.84 -39.22 -7.84
CA LEU A 307 -9.51 -38.36 -8.84
C LEU A 307 -10.68 -37.57 -8.23
N LYS A 308 -11.51 -38.22 -7.41
CA LYS A 308 -12.64 -37.58 -6.73
C LYS A 308 -12.18 -36.61 -5.65
N LEU A 309 -11.08 -36.91 -4.95
CA LEU A 309 -10.46 -35.99 -3.98
C LEU A 309 -9.94 -34.73 -4.67
N GLU A 310 -9.26 -34.88 -5.80
CA GLU A 310 -8.78 -33.78 -6.64
C GLU A 310 -9.95 -32.89 -7.10
N SER A 311 -11.02 -33.51 -7.63
CA SER A 311 -12.23 -32.79 -8.06
C SER A 311 -12.90 -32.02 -6.92
N ARG A 312 -13.02 -32.63 -5.73
CA ARG A 312 -13.60 -31.97 -4.54
C ARG A 312 -12.73 -30.81 -4.07
N SER A 313 -11.41 -31.00 -3.98
CA SER A 313 -10.46 -29.97 -3.55
C SER A 313 -10.45 -28.79 -4.52
N ARG A 314 -10.48 -29.04 -5.83
CA ARG A 314 -10.59 -28.00 -6.86
C ARG A 314 -11.91 -27.23 -6.76
N ARG A 315 -13.03 -27.92 -6.51
CA ARG A 315 -14.34 -27.27 -6.34
C ARG A 315 -14.38 -26.38 -5.10
N GLU A 316 -13.81 -26.83 -3.99
CA GLU A 316 -13.69 -26.04 -2.75
C GLU A 316 -12.83 -24.80 -2.98
N ALA A 317 -11.66 -24.96 -3.60
CA ALA A 317 -10.79 -23.84 -3.98
C ALA A 317 -11.49 -22.85 -4.93
N ALA A 318 -12.19 -23.34 -5.95
CA ALA A 318 -12.93 -22.49 -6.90
C ALA A 318 -14.10 -21.74 -6.22
N THR A 319 -14.80 -22.39 -5.29
CA THR A 319 -15.87 -21.75 -4.51
C THR A 319 -15.30 -20.63 -3.64
N TYR A 320 -14.19 -20.90 -2.95
CA TYR A 320 -13.48 -19.90 -2.17
C TYR A 320 -12.99 -18.73 -3.04
N GLU A 321 -12.34 -19.00 -4.16
CA GLU A 321 -11.85 -17.98 -5.09
C GLU A 321 -12.99 -17.12 -5.67
N THR A 322 -14.15 -17.72 -5.96
CA THR A 322 -15.34 -16.99 -6.44
C THR A 322 -15.90 -16.07 -5.35
N ALA A 323 -16.03 -16.58 -4.12
CA ALA A 323 -16.50 -15.78 -2.99
C ALA A 323 -15.53 -14.61 -2.68
N ALA A 324 -14.23 -14.90 -2.71
CA ALA A 324 -13.18 -13.91 -2.54
C ALA A 324 -13.20 -12.84 -3.64
N ARG A 325 -13.42 -13.22 -4.91
CA ARG A 325 -13.59 -12.27 -6.01
C ARG A 325 -14.80 -11.35 -5.80
N GLY A 326 -15.96 -11.91 -5.41
CA GLY A 326 -17.14 -11.10 -5.12
C GLY A 326 -16.97 -10.17 -3.91
N ALA A 327 -16.12 -10.51 -2.95
CA ALA A 327 -15.73 -9.60 -1.87
C ALA A 327 -14.74 -8.52 -2.33
N ASN A 328 -13.78 -8.86 -3.20
CA ASN A 328 -12.88 -7.89 -3.86
C ASN A 328 -13.65 -6.86 -4.71
N ASP A 329 -14.65 -7.29 -5.48
CA ASP A 329 -15.45 -6.37 -6.31
C ASP A 329 -16.23 -5.37 -5.43
N ARG A 330 -16.72 -5.81 -4.26
CA ARG A 330 -17.36 -4.93 -3.27
C ARG A 330 -16.36 -3.94 -2.65
N LEU A 331 -15.13 -4.38 -2.38
CA LEU A 331 -14.05 -3.49 -1.93
C LEU A 331 -13.80 -2.38 -2.96
N LEU A 332 -13.64 -2.74 -4.24
CA LEU A 332 -13.42 -1.77 -5.32
C LEU A 332 -14.59 -0.78 -5.46
N ALA A 333 -15.84 -1.25 -5.36
CA ALA A 333 -17.02 -0.39 -5.44
C ALA A 333 -17.11 0.60 -4.25
N ALA A 334 -16.76 0.17 -3.05
CA ALA A 334 -16.73 1.02 -1.87
C ALA A 334 -15.67 2.12 -1.97
N VAL A 335 -14.46 1.76 -2.41
CA VAL A 335 -13.36 2.70 -2.65
C VAL A 335 -13.70 3.72 -3.74
N ALA A 336 -14.37 3.29 -4.81
CA ALA A 336 -14.80 4.21 -5.87
C ALA A 336 -15.82 5.26 -5.39
N SER A 337 -16.55 4.97 -4.30
CA SER A 337 -17.60 5.84 -3.76
C SER A 337 -17.07 6.82 -2.71
N ASN A 338 -16.04 6.44 -1.95
CA ASN A 338 -15.42 7.32 -0.96
C ASN A 338 -13.92 6.99 -0.80
N VAL A 339 -13.10 7.91 -1.32
CA VAL A 339 -11.64 7.82 -1.37
C VAL A 339 -11.01 7.71 0.02
N GLY A 340 -11.60 8.33 1.05
CA GLY A 340 -11.03 8.35 2.41
C GLY A 340 -11.16 7.05 3.20
N LEU A 341 -11.84 6.02 2.69
CA LEU A 341 -11.98 4.72 3.38
C LEU A 341 -10.67 3.91 3.43
N LEU A 342 -9.72 4.19 2.53
CA LEU A 342 -8.43 3.50 2.52
C LEU A 342 -7.44 4.08 3.55
N ASP A 343 -7.72 5.28 4.04
CA ASP A 343 -7.00 5.89 5.16
C ASP A 343 -7.44 5.30 6.51
N ASP A 344 -8.53 4.53 6.54
CA ASP A 344 -9.02 3.81 7.72
C ASP A 344 -8.49 2.35 7.76
N PRO A 345 -7.46 2.07 8.56
CA PRO A 345 -6.87 0.73 8.65
C PRO A 345 -7.81 -0.32 9.25
N ASP A 346 -8.79 0.07 10.06
CA ASP A 346 -9.75 -0.86 10.65
C ASP A 346 -10.75 -1.33 9.58
N TRP A 347 -11.25 -0.42 8.75
CA TRP A 347 -12.13 -0.77 7.62
C TRP A 347 -11.43 -1.67 6.58
N VAL A 348 -10.18 -1.33 6.21
CA VAL A 348 -9.37 -2.15 5.29
C VAL A 348 -9.11 -3.53 5.90
N GLY A 349 -8.81 -3.58 7.20
CA GLY A 349 -8.61 -4.83 7.93
C GLY A 349 -9.82 -5.73 7.96
N ASP A 350 -10.99 -5.20 8.27
CA ASP A 350 -12.25 -5.94 8.31
C ASP A 350 -12.66 -6.45 6.93
N THR A 351 -12.47 -5.64 5.90
CA THR A 351 -12.78 -6.03 4.53
C THR A 351 -11.84 -7.15 4.05
N LEU A 352 -10.52 -7.00 4.24
CA LEU A 352 -9.55 -8.02 3.82
C LEU A 352 -9.70 -9.32 4.62
N ARG A 353 -10.09 -9.26 5.89
CA ARG A 353 -10.39 -10.43 6.73
C ARG A 353 -11.53 -11.28 6.17
N SER A 354 -12.50 -10.65 5.52
CA SER A 354 -13.60 -11.36 4.85
C SER A 354 -13.17 -12.09 3.57
N ILE A 355 -12.01 -11.71 3.00
CA ILE A 355 -11.47 -12.26 1.75
C ILE A 355 -10.43 -13.33 2.03
N ILE A 356 -9.49 -13.05 2.94
CA ILE A 356 -8.43 -13.97 3.38
C ILE A 356 -8.51 -14.06 4.91
N PRO A 357 -8.76 -15.26 5.47
CA PRO A 357 -8.81 -15.43 6.92
C PRO A 357 -7.52 -14.98 7.59
N CYS A 358 -7.58 -13.89 8.35
CA CYS A 358 -6.48 -13.31 9.12
C CYS A 358 -6.98 -12.76 10.46
N ASN A 359 -6.06 -12.58 11.40
CA ASN A 359 -6.35 -12.06 12.74
C ASN A 359 -6.00 -10.58 12.89
N GLY A 360 -5.12 -10.06 12.02
CA GLY A 360 -4.78 -8.64 11.95
C GLY A 360 -4.17 -8.25 10.62
N VAL A 361 -4.06 -6.94 10.43
CA VAL A 361 -3.51 -6.29 9.24
C VAL A 361 -2.54 -5.18 9.66
N ALA A 362 -1.51 -4.95 8.86
CA ALA A 362 -0.76 -3.71 8.86
C ALA A 362 -0.56 -3.19 7.44
N ILE A 363 -0.72 -1.88 7.26
CA ILE A 363 -0.48 -1.18 6.00
C ILE A 363 0.79 -0.34 6.20
N TRP A 364 1.78 -0.58 5.35
CA TRP A 364 3.01 0.19 5.28
C TRP A 364 3.00 1.03 4.01
N MET A 365 2.94 2.35 4.16
CA MET A 365 2.88 3.30 3.04
C MET A 365 3.65 4.57 3.39
N ASP A 366 4.52 5.04 2.49
CA ASP A 366 5.31 6.27 2.67
C ASP A 366 6.07 6.35 4.01
N GLY A 367 6.57 5.20 4.48
CA GLY A 367 7.30 5.10 5.75
C GLY A 367 6.43 5.17 7.01
N LYS A 368 5.11 5.26 6.85
CA LYS A 368 4.12 5.22 7.94
C LYS A 368 3.49 3.84 8.04
N VAL A 369 3.07 3.50 9.26
CA VAL A 369 2.38 2.23 9.55
C VAL A 369 1.00 2.50 10.13
N ALA A 370 0.00 1.87 9.54
CA ALA A 370 -1.36 1.79 10.07
C ALA A 370 -1.69 0.33 10.38
N ARG A 371 -2.42 0.06 11.47
CA ARG A 371 -2.64 -1.31 11.97
C ARG A 371 -4.10 -1.49 12.38
N GLY A 372 -4.61 -2.70 12.17
CA GLY A 372 -5.95 -3.12 12.60
C GLY A 372 -5.93 -4.57 13.09
N GLY A 373 -6.70 -4.87 14.14
CA GLY A 373 -6.76 -6.22 14.74
C GLY A 373 -5.47 -6.68 15.44
N LEU A 374 -5.21 -8.00 15.42
CA LEU A 374 -4.04 -8.63 16.04
C LEU A 374 -2.81 -8.55 15.13
N ALA A 375 -2.05 -7.46 15.24
CA ALA A 375 -0.84 -7.21 14.47
C ALA A 375 0.37 -6.90 15.40
N PRO A 376 1.62 -7.05 14.92
CA PRO A 376 2.80 -6.67 15.67
C PRO A 376 2.76 -5.19 16.13
N PRO A 377 3.53 -4.83 17.16
CA PRO A 377 3.77 -3.44 17.54
C PRO A 377 4.24 -2.59 16.35
N ALA A 378 3.82 -1.32 16.28
CA ALA A 378 4.17 -0.42 15.18
C ALA A 378 5.68 -0.26 14.97
N GLU A 379 6.46 -0.36 16.04
CA GLU A 379 7.93 -0.28 16.05
C GLU A 379 8.62 -1.49 15.40
N ASP A 380 7.97 -2.66 15.38
CA ASP A 380 8.52 -3.90 14.82
C ASP A 380 8.21 -4.07 13.32
N VAL A 381 7.14 -3.44 12.81
CA VAL A 381 6.75 -3.52 11.39
C VAL A 381 7.84 -3.05 10.42
N PRO A 382 8.60 -1.95 10.67
CA PRO A 382 9.73 -1.57 9.83
C PRO A 382 10.77 -2.68 9.64
N GLN A 383 11.02 -3.51 10.66
CA GLN A 383 11.98 -4.62 10.56
C GLN A 383 11.47 -5.70 9.60
N ILE A 384 10.18 -6.01 9.66
CA ILE A 384 9.51 -6.95 8.74
C ILE A 384 9.63 -6.43 7.30
N VAL A 385 9.28 -5.15 7.08
CA VAL A 385 9.33 -4.52 5.76
C VAL A 385 10.76 -4.47 5.20
N ARG A 386 11.77 -4.17 6.03
CA ARG A 386 13.18 -4.22 5.61
C ARG A 386 13.59 -5.61 5.12
N ARG A 387 13.14 -6.68 5.78
CA ARG A 387 13.39 -8.06 5.33
C ARG A 387 12.67 -8.38 4.02
N LEU A 388 11.42 -7.94 3.86
CA LEU A 388 10.65 -8.10 2.62
C LEU A 388 11.28 -7.35 1.44
N ASN A 389 11.85 -6.16 1.68
CA ASN A 389 12.55 -5.37 0.67
C ASN A 389 13.82 -6.05 0.14
N ALA A 390 14.47 -6.90 0.95
CA ALA A 390 15.62 -7.69 0.53
C ALA A 390 15.26 -8.85 -0.42
N MET A 391 13.98 -9.21 -0.56
CA MET A 391 13.51 -10.26 -1.46
C MET A 391 13.31 -9.74 -2.90
N ALA A 392 13.27 -10.66 -3.87
CA ALA A 392 12.95 -10.35 -5.26
C ALA A 392 11.62 -9.56 -5.37
N SER A 393 11.60 -8.52 -6.21
CA SER A 393 10.46 -7.62 -6.34
C SER A 393 9.22 -8.28 -6.91
N GLY A 394 8.05 -7.89 -6.40
CA GLY A 394 6.77 -8.06 -7.09
C GLY A 394 6.05 -9.40 -6.92
N ARG A 395 6.48 -10.26 -5.98
CA ARG A 395 5.75 -11.47 -5.59
C ARG A 395 5.18 -11.36 -4.20
N ILE A 396 4.04 -11.99 -3.97
CA ILE A 396 3.51 -12.18 -2.62
C ILE A 396 4.41 -13.12 -1.84
N PHE A 397 4.58 -12.81 -0.56
CA PHE A 397 5.33 -13.64 0.38
C PHE A 397 4.38 -14.20 1.43
N ALA A 398 4.42 -15.51 1.66
CA ALA A 398 3.61 -16.20 2.65
C ALA A 398 4.51 -17.07 3.55
N THR A 399 4.30 -17.02 4.86
CA THR A 399 4.94 -17.91 5.82
C THR A 399 4.01 -18.19 7.00
N ASP A 400 4.07 -19.42 7.50
CA ASP A 400 3.39 -19.85 8.72
C ASP A 400 4.24 -19.68 9.98
N GLN A 401 5.50 -19.25 9.84
CA GLN A 401 6.46 -19.06 10.93
C GLN A 401 7.33 -17.81 10.70
N LEU A 402 6.80 -16.66 11.10
CA LEU A 402 7.43 -15.34 10.92
C LEU A 402 8.79 -15.23 11.62
N ALA A 403 8.97 -15.86 12.79
CA ALA A 403 10.24 -15.87 13.52
C ALA A 403 11.42 -16.45 12.72
N ARG A 404 11.16 -17.40 11.80
CA ARG A 404 12.20 -17.95 10.92
C ARG A 404 12.69 -16.92 9.90
N PHE A 405 11.84 -15.96 9.53
CA PHE A 405 12.13 -14.92 8.55
C PHE A 405 12.66 -13.63 9.19
N VAL A 406 12.13 -13.26 10.35
CA VAL A 406 12.46 -12.03 11.08
C VAL A 406 13.00 -12.38 12.46
N PRO A 407 14.33 -12.25 12.69
CA PRO A 407 14.91 -12.48 14.02
C PRO A 407 14.31 -11.54 15.07
N GLY A 408 13.92 -12.08 16.23
CA GLY A 408 13.29 -11.32 17.30
C GLY A 408 11.76 -11.30 17.22
N ALA A 409 11.16 -11.82 16.15
CA ALA A 409 9.71 -11.94 16.04
C ALA A 409 9.11 -13.01 16.98
N GLU A 410 9.95 -13.80 17.68
CA GLU A 410 9.47 -14.67 18.77
C GLU A 410 8.73 -13.89 19.86
N LYS A 411 9.08 -12.62 20.08
CA LYS A 411 8.49 -11.75 21.12
C LYS A 411 7.00 -11.50 20.92
N PHE A 412 6.54 -11.47 19.66
CA PHE A 412 5.15 -11.21 19.29
C PHE A 412 4.49 -12.38 18.56
N ALA A 413 5.10 -13.57 18.62
CA ALA A 413 4.60 -14.76 17.94
C ALA A 413 3.16 -15.12 18.33
N ALA A 414 2.78 -14.91 19.60
CA ALA A 414 1.42 -15.14 20.09
C ALA A 414 0.36 -14.36 19.28
N VAL A 415 0.69 -13.14 18.85
CA VAL A 415 -0.21 -12.25 18.11
C VAL A 415 -0.05 -12.43 16.59
N ALA A 416 1.18 -12.65 16.12
CA ALA A 416 1.53 -12.73 14.71
C ALA A 416 2.61 -13.80 14.46
N ALA A 417 2.18 -15.05 14.35
CA ALA A 417 3.05 -16.17 13.98
C ALA A 417 3.15 -16.35 12.45
N GLY A 418 2.10 -16.01 11.71
CA GLY A 418 2.07 -16.07 10.25
C GLY A 418 2.06 -14.71 9.59
N LEU A 419 2.59 -14.63 8.37
CA LEU A 419 2.59 -13.43 7.54
C LEU A 419 2.24 -13.76 6.09
N LEU A 420 1.30 -13.01 5.51
CA LEU A 420 1.08 -12.90 4.07
C LEU A 420 1.28 -11.43 3.66
N ALA A 421 2.34 -11.15 2.90
CA ALA A 421 2.72 -9.80 2.48
C ALA A 421 2.39 -9.55 1.01
N ILE A 422 1.59 -8.51 0.77
CA ILE A 422 1.09 -8.10 -0.55
C ILE A 422 1.75 -6.75 -0.93
N PRO A 423 2.69 -6.73 -1.89
CA PRO A 423 3.33 -5.48 -2.33
C PRO A 423 2.39 -4.67 -3.23
N ILE A 424 2.15 -3.41 -2.88
CA ILE A 424 1.23 -2.49 -3.59
C ILE A 424 1.94 -1.35 -4.35
N SER A 425 3.26 -1.21 -4.23
CA SER A 425 4.05 -0.28 -5.04
C SER A 425 5.43 -0.85 -5.40
N ARG A 426 6.09 -0.26 -6.41
CA ARG A 426 7.35 -0.77 -6.97
C ARG A 426 8.60 -0.20 -6.30
N SER A 427 8.59 1.08 -5.88
CA SER A 427 9.72 1.74 -5.23
C SER A 427 9.34 3.12 -4.65
N PRO A 428 9.55 3.38 -3.34
CA PRO A 428 9.80 2.39 -2.29
C PRO A 428 8.65 1.37 -2.24
N ARG A 429 8.87 0.15 -1.72
CA ARG A 429 7.81 -0.87 -1.71
C ARG A 429 6.90 -0.65 -0.50
N ASP A 430 5.64 -0.37 -0.80
CA ASP A 430 4.54 -0.33 0.14
C ASP A 430 3.89 -1.70 0.21
N TYR A 431 3.37 -2.05 1.38
CA TYR A 431 2.87 -3.38 1.67
C TYR A 431 1.54 -3.35 2.41
N VAL A 432 0.66 -4.27 2.04
CA VAL A 432 -0.42 -4.75 2.91
C VAL A 432 0.03 -6.08 3.51
N LEU A 433 0.11 -6.13 4.84
CA LEU A 433 0.59 -7.28 5.60
C LEU A 433 -0.59 -7.90 6.34
N LEU A 434 -0.91 -9.16 6.06
CA LEU A 434 -1.92 -9.92 6.78
C LEU A 434 -1.25 -10.87 7.77
N PHE A 435 -1.71 -10.86 9.02
CA PHE A 435 -1.15 -11.66 10.10
C PHE A 435 -2.13 -12.72 10.58
N ARG A 436 -1.58 -13.88 10.93
CA ARG A 436 -2.30 -14.95 11.64
C ARG A 436 -1.69 -15.14 13.02
N GLN A 437 -2.56 -15.27 14.02
CA GLN A 437 -2.15 -15.55 15.38
C GLN A 437 -1.53 -16.95 15.49
N GLU A 438 -0.77 -17.15 16.56
CA GLU A 438 -0.24 -18.47 16.89
C GLU A 438 -1.39 -19.45 17.14
N LYS A 439 -1.25 -20.66 16.59
CA LYS A 439 -2.14 -21.78 16.90
C LYS A 439 -1.31 -22.85 17.58
N ILE A 440 -1.24 -22.75 18.91
CA ILE A 440 -0.58 -23.77 19.72
C ILE A 440 -1.31 -25.09 19.47
N ARG A 441 -0.60 -26.03 18.85
CA ARG A 441 -1.11 -27.36 18.57
C ARG A 441 -0.21 -28.39 19.22
N THR A 442 -0.83 -29.37 19.86
CA THR A 442 -0.13 -30.58 20.26
C THR A 442 -0.10 -31.49 19.04
N VAL A 443 1.09 -31.72 18.49
CA VAL A 443 1.32 -32.73 17.47
C VAL A 443 1.66 -34.02 18.19
N THR A 444 0.79 -35.01 18.09
CA THR A 444 1.05 -36.33 18.64
C THR A 444 1.84 -37.13 17.62
N TRP A 445 3.09 -37.43 17.92
CA TRP A 445 3.97 -38.26 17.10
C TRP A 445 3.86 -39.73 17.50
N ALA A 446 4.02 -40.63 16.53
CA ALA A 446 4.21 -42.05 16.78
C ALA A 446 5.67 -42.34 17.19
N GLY A 447 5.99 -42.06 18.45
CA GLY A 447 7.37 -42.06 18.99
C GLY A 447 8.03 -40.68 18.90
N ASP A 448 9.09 -40.47 19.69
CA ASP A 448 9.84 -39.20 19.75
C ASP A 448 10.59 -38.93 18.42
N PRO A 449 10.26 -37.85 17.68
CA PRO A 449 10.90 -37.52 16.40
C PRO A 449 12.31 -36.94 16.56
N GLY A 450 12.68 -36.45 17.75
CA GLY A 450 13.99 -35.87 18.04
C GLY A 450 15.04 -36.92 18.43
N LYS A 451 14.62 -38.16 18.69
CA LYS A 451 15.53 -39.25 19.04
C LYS A 451 16.23 -39.75 17.76
N PRO A 452 17.55 -39.60 17.64
CA PRO A 452 18.28 -40.13 16.48
C PRO A 452 18.04 -41.63 16.42
N ALA A 453 17.84 -42.14 15.20
CA ALA A 453 17.74 -43.57 15.01
C ALA A 453 18.97 -44.27 15.59
N THR A 454 18.70 -45.31 16.37
CA THR A 454 19.70 -45.99 17.18
C THR A 454 20.56 -46.91 16.33
N TYR A 455 21.75 -47.22 16.83
CA TYR A 455 22.61 -48.24 16.27
C TYR A 455 22.21 -49.60 16.83
N GLY A 456 21.86 -50.54 15.96
CA GLY A 456 21.51 -51.90 16.33
C GLY A 456 22.72 -52.79 16.64
N PRO A 457 22.50 -54.05 17.04
CA PRO A 457 23.56 -55.01 17.39
C PRO A 457 24.52 -55.38 16.24
N ASN A 458 24.22 -54.97 15.00
CA ASN A 458 24.99 -55.27 13.79
C ASN A 458 25.79 -54.06 13.22
N GLY A 459 26.17 -53.09 14.05
CA GLY A 459 27.07 -51.98 13.65
C GLY A 459 26.35 -50.66 13.30
N ALA A 460 26.97 -49.84 12.43
CA ALA A 460 26.56 -48.47 12.08
C ALA A 460 25.24 -48.36 11.26
N ARG A 461 24.24 -49.18 11.57
CA ARG A 461 22.98 -49.31 10.85
C ARG A 461 21.87 -48.56 11.59
N LEU A 462 21.11 -47.74 10.86
CA LEU A 462 19.87 -47.09 11.31
C LEU A 462 18.87 -48.20 11.63
N THR A 463 18.69 -48.56 12.91
CA THR A 463 17.52 -49.39 13.26
C THR A 463 16.30 -48.48 13.26
N PRO A 464 15.19 -48.90 12.61
CA PRO A 464 13.89 -48.31 12.80
C PRO A 464 13.59 -48.03 14.27
N ARG A 465 12.81 -46.97 14.56
CA ARG A 465 12.43 -46.65 15.95
C ARG A 465 11.88 -47.90 16.66
N GLU A 466 12.34 -48.13 17.89
CA GLU A 466 11.87 -49.26 18.71
C GLU A 466 10.49 -49.00 19.34
N SER A 467 10.07 -47.73 19.44
CA SER A 467 8.81 -47.34 20.08
C SER A 467 7.94 -46.49 19.16
N PHE A 468 6.68 -46.89 19.06
CA PHE A 468 5.58 -46.17 18.41
C PHE A 468 4.59 -45.60 19.44
N ALA A 469 5.00 -45.48 20.70
CA ALA A 469 4.19 -44.89 21.75
C ALA A 469 3.86 -43.42 21.43
N GLU A 470 2.67 -42.97 21.81
CA GLU A 470 2.23 -41.59 21.58
C GLU A 470 3.17 -40.61 22.31
N TRP A 471 3.75 -39.67 21.56
CA TRP A 471 4.58 -38.60 22.09
C TRP A 471 4.03 -37.25 21.68
N GLY A 472 3.57 -36.46 22.65
CA GLY A 472 3.04 -35.12 22.41
C GLY A 472 4.16 -34.09 22.27
N GLN A 473 4.21 -33.40 21.13
CA GLN A 473 5.01 -32.20 20.95
C GLN A 473 4.13 -30.97 20.96
N GLU A 474 4.43 -30.01 21.82
CA GLU A 474 3.81 -28.69 21.72
C GLU A 474 4.52 -27.87 20.65
N VAL A 475 3.86 -27.62 19.52
CA VAL A 475 4.41 -26.79 18.44
C VAL A 475 3.95 -25.36 18.66
N ARG A 476 4.91 -24.50 19.03
CA ARG A 476 4.74 -23.06 19.24
C ARG A 476 5.36 -22.24 18.10
N GLY A 477 4.97 -20.98 18.02
CA GLY A 477 5.46 -19.98 17.07
C GLY A 477 5.01 -20.18 15.63
N ARG A 478 4.00 -21.02 15.38
CA ARG A 478 3.43 -21.28 14.05
C ARG A 478 1.94 -20.98 14.00
N CYS A 479 1.46 -20.53 12.85
CA CYS A 479 0.04 -20.37 12.58
C CYS A 479 -0.48 -21.50 11.67
N GLU A 480 -1.77 -21.43 11.34
CA GLU A 480 -2.33 -22.21 10.24
C GLU A 480 -1.75 -21.75 8.89
N PRO A 481 -1.13 -22.63 8.10
CA PRO A 481 -0.47 -22.23 6.85
C PRO A 481 -1.43 -21.58 5.85
N PHE A 482 -0.93 -20.59 5.11
CA PHE A 482 -1.69 -20.01 4.00
C PHE A 482 -1.83 -21.03 2.87
N SER A 483 -3.07 -21.27 2.46
CA SER A 483 -3.41 -22.20 1.37
C SER A 483 -3.04 -21.61 0.01
N ASP A 484 -2.87 -22.47 -0.99
CA ASP A 484 -2.52 -22.00 -2.34
C ASP A 484 -3.66 -21.16 -2.95
N ALA A 485 -4.91 -21.43 -2.57
CA ALA A 485 -6.06 -20.63 -2.97
C ALA A 485 -6.02 -19.22 -2.34
N GLU A 486 -5.65 -19.12 -1.06
CA GLU A 486 -5.45 -17.84 -0.37
C GLU A 486 -4.36 -17.00 -1.03
N VAL A 487 -3.24 -17.62 -1.40
CA VAL A 487 -2.13 -16.93 -2.09
C VAL A 487 -2.56 -16.45 -3.49
N ARG A 488 -3.33 -17.24 -4.24
CA ARG A 488 -3.89 -16.82 -5.55
C ARG A 488 -4.89 -15.67 -5.43
N VAL A 489 -5.75 -15.72 -4.42
CA VAL A 489 -6.68 -14.62 -4.09
C VAL A 489 -5.88 -13.37 -3.73
N ALA A 490 -4.81 -13.50 -2.95
CA ALA A 490 -3.94 -12.38 -2.60
C ALA A 490 -3.30 -11.74 -3.84
N GLU A 491 -2.89 -12.53 -4.85
CA GLU A 491 -2.36 -11.99 -6.12
C GLU A 491 -3.43 -11.21 -6.90
N THR A 492 -4.68 -11.68 -6.86
CA THR A 492 -5.80 -10.96 -7.47
C THR A 492 -6.06 -9.64 -6.73
N LEU A 493 -6.09 -9.68 -5.40
CA LEU A 493 -6.19 -8.48 -4.55
C LEU A 493 -5.07 -7.49 -4.83
N ARG A 494 -3.83 -7.97 -5.00
CA ARG A 494 -2.67 -7.13 -5.30
C ARG A 494 -2.90 -6.27 -6.54
N ALA A 495 -3.42 -6.86 -7.62
CA ALA A 495 -3.69 -6.13 -8.85
C ALA A 495 -4.74 -5.02 -8.63
N SER A 496 -5.83 -5.35 -7.92
CA SER A 496 -6.89 -4.40 -7.57
C SER A 496 -6.41 -3.27 -6.65
N LEU A 497 -5.60 -3.60 -5.64
CA LEU A 497 -5.03 -2.61 -4.73
C LEU A 497 -4.05 -1.66 -5.43
N ILE A 498 -3.23 -2.15 -6.36
CA ILE A 498 -2.36 -1.29 -7.18
C ILE A 498 -3.20 -0.32 -8.01
N GLU A 499 -4.26 -0.79 -8.66
CA GLU A 499 -5.15 0.08 -9.45
C GLU A 499 -5.78 1.17 -8.57
N VAL A 500 -6.24 0.80 -7.38
CA VAL A 500 -6.80 1.73 -6.40
C VAL A 500 -5.78 2.79 -5.98
N VAL A 501 -4.58 2.38 -5.57
CA VAL A 501 -3.52 3.31 -5.14
C VAL A 501 -3.12 4.26 -6.26
N LEU A 502 -3.03 3.77 -7.51
CA LEU A 502 -2.75 4.61 -8.68
C LEU A 502 -3.86 5.66 -8.89
N ARG A 503 -5.14 5.27 -8.83
CA ARG A 503 -6.27 6.20 -8.96
C ARG A 503 -6.26 7.29 -7.87
N LEU A 504 -5.92 6.92 -6.64
CA LEU A 504 -5.79 7.87 -5.54
C LEU A 504 -4.67 8.88 -5.77
N SER A 505 -3.50 8.39 -6.20
CA SER A 505 -2.36 9.24 -6.52
C SER A 505 -2.70 10.22 -7.65
N ASP A 506 -3.35 9.76 -8.71
CA ASP A 506 -3.77 10.60 -9.84
C ASP A 506 -4.77 11.68 -9.40
N ALA A 507 -5.73 11.34 -8.53
CA ALA A 507 -6.69 12.30 -8.00
C ALA A 507 -6.02 13.39 -7.14
N ALA A 508 -5.06 12.99 -6.28
CA ALA A 508 -4.31 13.92 -5.43
C ALA A 508 -3.37 14.84 -6.24
N GLU A 509 -2.77 14.31 -7.32
CA GLU A 509 -1.94 15.11 -8.25
C GLU A 509 -2.80 16.12 -9.02
N ALA A 510 -3.99 15.70 -9.48
CA ALA A 510 -4.92 16.58 -10.19
C ALA A 510 -5.39 17.75 -9.31
N GLU A 511 -5.68 17.51 -8.03
CA GLU A 511 -6.10 18.56 -7.12
C GLU A 511 -4.96 19.55 -6.82
N ARG A 512 -3.73 19.05 -6.60
CA ARG A 512 -2.55 19.91 -6.47
C ARG A 512 -2.32 20.79 -7.70
N ARG A 513 -2.51 20.23 -8.90
CA ARG A 513 -2.38 20.96 -10.16
C ARG A 513 -3.43 22.06 -10.31
N ARG A 514 -4.70 21.78 -9.99
CA ARG A 514 -5.77 22.81 -9.99
C ARG A 514 -5.49 23.94 -9.01
N ALA A 515 -4.97 23.61 -7.82
CA ALA A 515 -4.59 24.62 -6.84
C ALA A 515 -3.45 25.52 -7.37
N ALA A 516 -2.44 24.93 -8.02
CA ALA A 516 -1.34 25.68 -8.62
C ALA A 516 -1.80 26.61 -9.76
N GLU A 517 -2.63 26.10 -10.69
CA GLU A 517 -3.20 26.90 -11.79
C GLU A 517 -4.02 28.09 -11.27
N ARG A 518 -4.78 27.89 -10.18
CA ARG A 518 -5.53 28.97 -9.52
C ARG A 518 -4.62 30.03 -8.92
N GLN A 519 -3.49 29.63 -8.34
CA GLN A 519 -2.50 30.55 -7.78
C GLN A 519 -1.82 31.39 -8.88
N GLU A 520 -1.45 30.79 -10.01
CA GLU A 520 -0.83 31.51 -11.13
C GLU A 520 -1.76 32.58 -11.73
N LEU A 521 -3.06 32.29 -11.87
CA LEU A 521 -4.05 33.25 -12.34
C LEU A 521 -4.17 34.47 -11.42
N LEU A 522 -4.14 34.25 -10.09
CA LEU A 522 -4.18 35.34 -9.11
C LEU A 522 -2.93 36.22 -9.19
N ILE A 523 -1.76 35.62 -9.37
CA ILE A 523 -0.49 36.34 -9.53
C ILE A 523 -0.49 37.18 -10.82
N ALA A 524 -1.00 36.62 -11.93
CA ALA A 524 -1.06 37.32 -13.22
C ALA A 524 -1.96 38.58 -13.14
N GLU A 525 -3.11 38.47 -12.48
CA GLU A 525 -4.04 39.59 -12.28
C GLU A 525 -3.43 40.67 -11.36
N LEU A 526 -2.78 40.28 -10.26
CA LEU A 526 -2.11 41.21 -9.36
C LEU A 526 -1.01 42.01 -10.09
N ASN A 527 -0.20 41.34 -10.90
CA ASN A 527 0.85 41.98 -11.72
C ASN A 527 0.30 42.95 -12.78
N HIS A 528 -0.89 42.68 -13.33
CA HIS A 528 -1.55 43.61 -14.22
C HIS A 528 -1.98 44.89 -13.47
N ARG A 529 -2.51 44.74 -12.26
CA ARG A 529 -2.98 45.86 -11.42
C ARG A 529 -1.85 46.75 -10.91
N VAL A 530 -0.73 46.16 -10.47
CA VAL A 530 0.47 46.92 -10.06
C VAL A 530 0.99 47.79 -11.21
N ARG A 531 1.04 47.24 -12.44
CA ARG A 531 1.43 48.02 -13.63
C ARG A 531 0.51 49.20 -13.90
N ASN A 532 -0.80 49.05 -13.69
CA ASN A 532 -1.78 50.12 -13.89
C ASN A 532 -1.56 51.28 -12.90
N ILE A 533 -1.30 50.97 -11.62
CA ILE A 533 -1.06 51.99 -10.58
C ILE A 533 0.24 52.76 -10.86
N LEU A 534 1.31 52.05 -11.21
CA LEU A 534 2.59 52.67 -11.55
C LEU A 534 2.50 53.58 -12.78
N ALA A 535 1.64 53.24 -13.75
CA ALA A 535 1.37 54.10 -14.90
C ALA A 535 0.66 55.41 -14.51
N LEU A 536 -0.29 55.35 -13.58
CA LEU A 536 -0.99 56.54 -13.04
C LEU A 536 -0.04 57.46 -12.27
N ILE A 537 0.79 56.90 -11.39
CA ILE A 537 1.79 57.66 -10.62
C ILE A 537 2.79 58.34 -11.57
N ARG A 538 3.28 57.64 -12.59
CA ARG A 538 4.16 58.24 -13.62
C ARG A 538 3.49 59.39 -14.36
N GLY A 539 2.19 59.29 -14.67
CA GLY A 539 1.42 60.37 -15.28
C GLY A 539 1.36 61.62 -14.40
N LEU A 540 1.11 61.42 -13.11
CA LEU A 540 1.01 62.45 -12.08
C LEU A 540 2.34 63.23 -11.92
N VAL A 541 3.46 62.51 -11.83
CA VAL A 541 4.81 63.10 -11.70
C VAL A 541 5.18 63.93 -12.93
N ARG A 542 4.86 63.46 -14.14
CA ARG A 542 5.26 64.10 -15.39
C ARG A 542 4.51 65.40 -15.67
N GLN A 543 3.23 65.49 -15.31
CA GLN A 543 2.40 66.66 -15.57
C GLN A 543 2.47 67.75 -14.49
N THR A 544 3.00 67.44 -13.30
CA THR A 544 3.15 68.43 -12.21
C THR A 544 4.32 69.41 -12.47
N ARG A 545 5.19 69.15 -13.47
CA ARG A 545 6.29 70.05 -13.87
C ARG A 545 5.77 71.26 -14.67
N GLY A 546 5.56 72.39 -13.99
CA GLY A 546 5.28 73.69 -14.61
C GLY A 546 6.49 74.65 -14.55
N PRO A 547 6.65 75.58 -15.53
CA PRO A 547 7.76 76.53 -15.53
C PRO A 547 7.51 77.65 -14.50
N ARG A 548 8.36 77.72 -13.45
CA ARG A 548 8.39 78.70 -12.34
C ARG A 548 7.50 78.42 -11.12
N LYS A 549 7.72 77.28 -10.45
CA LYS A 549 7.37 77.11 -9.02
C LYS A 549 8.65 76.86 -8.21
N SER A 550 8.66 77.26 -6.93
CA SER A 550 9.77 76.87 -6.04
C SER A 550 9.79 75.34 -5.89
N SER A 551 10.95 74.75 -5.62
CA SER A 551 11.08 73.30 -5.42
C SER A 551 10.17 72.79 -4.30
N THR A 552 9.94 73.60 -3.27
CA THR A 552 9.10 73.27 -2.11
C THR A 552 7.61 73.20 -2.48
N ASP A 553 7.10 74.16 -3.25
CA ASP A 553 5.70 74.16 -3.73
C ASP A 553 5.39 73.01 -4.69
N TYR A 554 6.41 72.48 -5.38
CA TYR A 554 6.28 71.32 -6.26
C TYR A 554 6.16 70.02 -5.47
N ILE A 555 6.95 69.89 -4.39
CA ILE A 555 6.97 68.71 -3.52
C ILE A 555 5.66 68.61 -2.73
N GLU A 556 5.24 69.68 -2.05
CA GLU A 556 3.97 69.67 -1.27
C GLU A 556 2.75 69.35 -2.14
N LEU A 557 2.73 69.86 -3.37
CA LEU A 557 1.62 69.61 -4.32
C LEU A 557 1.66 68.19 -4.89
N LEU A 558 2.84 67.56 -5.00
CA LEU A 558 2.99 66.20 -5.46
C LEU A 558 2.65 65.20 -4.34
N GLU A 559 3.14 65.45 -3.13
CA GLU A 559 2.86 64.64 -1.93
C GLU A 559 1.36 64.58 -1.63
N GLY A 560 0.67 65.72 -1.54
CA GLY A 560 -0.77 65.74 -1.26
C GLY A 560 -1.61 64.96 -2.28
N ARG A 561 -1.14 64.85 -3.53
CA ARG A 561 -1.82 64.08 -4.59
C ARG A 561 -1.52 62.60 -4.56
N ILE A 562 -0.28 62.22 -4.24
CA ILE A 562 0.09 60.81 -4.04
C ILE A 562 -0.67 60.27 -2.83
N GLU A 563 -0.80 61.05 -1.76
CA GLU A 563 -1.58 60.68 -0.58
C GLU A 563 -3.07 60.54 -0.89
N ALA A 564 -3.67 61.45 -1.67
CA ALA A 564 -5.07 61.33 -2.09
C ALA A 564 -5.32 60.06 -2.93
N LEU A 565 -4.39 59.72 -3.83
CA LEU A 565 -4.45 58.49 -4.62
C LEU A 565 -4.25 57.24 -3.75
N ALA A 566 -3.34 57.29 -2.78
CA ALA A 566 -3.10 56.20 -1.82
C ALA A 566 -4.34 55.94 -0.95
N ARG A 567 -4.99 56.99 -0.42
CA ARG A 567 -6.25 56.84 0.35
C ARG A 567 -7.38 56.25 -0.49
N ALA A 568 -7.53 56.69 -1.73
CA ALA A 568 -8.51 56.11 -2.65
C ALA A 568 -8.19 54.62 -2.93
N HIS A 569 -6.90 54.28 -3.01
CA HIS A 569 -6.45 52.91 -3.19
C HIS A 569 -6.76 52.03 -1.98
N ASP A 570 -6.42 52.48 -0.77
CA ASP A 570 -6.67 51.76 0.48
C ASP A 570 -8.17 51.49 0.68
N GLN A 571 -9.02 52.48 0.38
CA GLN A 571 -10.48 52.35 0.49
C GLN A 571 -11.04 51.30 -0.50
N ILE A 572 -10.54 51.25 -1.73
CA ILE A 572 -10.91 50.22 -2.72
C ILE A 572 -10.39 48.83 -2.30
N THR A 573 -9.22 48.77 -1.69
CA THR A 573 -8.59 47.52 -1.24
C THR A 573 -9.35 46.91 -0.05
N GLN A 574 -9.83 47.74 0.88
CA GLN A 574 -10.67 47.32 2.02
C GLN A 574 -12.05 46.81 1.59
N ASP A 575 -12.65 47.41 0.55
CA ASP A 575 -13.94 46.98 -0.03
C ASP A 575 -13.78 45.85 -1.08
N ASN A 576 -12.71 45.06 -0.99
CA ASN A 576 -12.44 43.90 -1.83
C ASN A 576 -12.45 44.20 -3.34
N TRP A 577 -12.02 45.41 -3.71
CA TRP A 577 -11.99 45.93 -5.09
C TRP A 577 -13.37 46.05 -5.76
N GLY A 578 -14.43 46.18 -4.96
CA GLY A 578 -15.80 46.41 -5.43
C GLY A 578 -16.14 47.88 -5.69
N PRO A 579 -17.33 48.17 -6.27
CA PRO A 579 -17.86 49.52 -6.38
C PRO A 579 -18.01 50.18 -5.00
N ALA A 580 -17.56 51.44 -4.87
CA ALA A 580 -17.49 52.15 -3.59
C ALA A 580 -18.40 53.39 -3.56
N ARG A 581 -18.89 53.76 -2.38
CA ARG A 581 -19.93 54.81 -2.22
C ARG A 581 -19.34 56.22 -2.46
N LEU A 582 -20.05 57.04 -3.24
CA LEU A 582 -19.63 58.43 -3.54
C LEU A 582 -19.70 59.36 -2.33
N ARG A 583 -20.76 59.26 -1.52
CA ARG A 583 -20.97 60.15 -0.37
C ARG A 583 -19.81 60.10 0.67
N PRO A 584 -19.37 58.91 1.15
CA PRO A 584 -18.23 58.81 2.06
C PRO A 584 -16.93 59.38 1.48
N MET A 585 -16.69 59.25 0.18
CA MET A 585 -15.49 59.84 -0.46
C MET A 585 -15.44 61.36 -0.27
N ILE A 586 -16.57 62.04 -0.55
CA ILE A 586 -16.66 63.50 -0.42
C ILE A 586 -16.57 63.92 1.05
N GLU A 587 -17.19 63.16 1.96
CA GLU A 587 -17.13 63.40 3.40
C GLU A 587 -15.69 63.29 3.94
N THR A 588 -14.95 62.26 3.54
CA THR A 588 -13.55 62.05 3.94
C THR A 588 -12.65 63.19 3.45
N GLU A 589 -12.77 63.59 2.19
CA GLU A 589 -11.96 64.71 1.66
C GLU A 589 -12.39 66.06 2.25
N ALA A 590 -13.67 66.27 2.56
CA ALA A 590 -14.13 67.47 3.25
C ALA A 590 -13.59 67.56 4.69
N ALA A 591 -13.54 66.43 5.41
CA ALA A 591 -13.07 66.37 6.79
C ALA A 591 -11.61 66.83 6.93
N ALA A 592 -10.76 66.55 5.95
CA ALA A 592 -9.34 66.94 5.96
C ALA A 592 -9.11 68.46 6.02
N TYR A 593 -10.08 69.27 5.55
CA TYR A 593 -9.97 70.73 5.49
C TYR A 593 -10.85 71.45 6.54
N LEU A 594 -11.77 70.74 7.18
CA LEU A 594 -12.76 71.30 8.11
C LEU A 594 -12.43 70.84 9.53
N ALA A 595 -11.47 71.50 10.19
CA ALA A 595 -11.08 71.26 11.59
C ALA A 595 -12.23 71.59 12.58
N GLY A 596 -13.31 70.78 12.57
CA GLY A 596 -14.45 70.87 13.48
C GLY A 596 -15.67 71.69 13.00
N ASN A 597 -15.71 72.14 11.75
CA ASN A 597 -16.80 73.02 11.23
C ASN A 597 -17.61 72.39 10.08
N ALA A 598 -18.10 71.16 10.29
CA ALA A 598 -18.79 70.33 9.29
C ALA A 598 -20.06 70.94 8.66
N GLY A 599 -20.65 71.98 9.27
CA GLY A 599 -21.87 72.64 8.75
C GLY A 599 -21.69 73.47 7.47
N ARG A 600 -20.44 73.67 7.01
CA ARG A 600 -20.11 74.49 5.83
C ARG A 600 -20.15 73.72 4.50
N VAL A 601 -20.17 72.39 4.53
CA VAL A 601 -20.33 71.56 3.34
C VAL A 601 -21.65 70.80 3.45
N ARG A 602 -22.59 71.05 2.53
CA ARG A 602 -23.86 70.34 2.44
C ARG A 602 -23.84 69.35 1.29
N ILE A 603 -24.17 68.10 1.57
CA ILE A 603 -24.07 66.99 0.63
C ILE A 603 -25.46 66.36 0.46
N ASP A 604 -26.08 66.51 -0.71
CA ASP A 604 -27.44 66.06 -1.00
C ASP A 604 -27.47 65.13 -2.22
N GLY A 605 -28.04 63.93 -2.12
CA GLY A 605 -28.07 63.02 -3.27
C GLY A 605 -28.29 61.57 -2.89
N GLU A 606 -28.77 60.79 -3.87
CA GLU A 606 -29.14 59.38 -3.69
C GLU A 606 -27.93 58.46 -3.49
N PRO A 607 -28.07 57.32 -2.77
CA PRO A 607 -26.96 56.40 -2.55
C PRO A 607 -26.47 55.76 -3.86
N ILE A 608 -25.26 56.12 -4.28
CA ILE A 608 -24.63 55.65 -5.52
C ILE A 608 -23.26 55.03 -5.23
N LEU A 609 -22.98 53.93 -5.92
CA LEU A 609 -21.68 53.28 -5.98
C LEU A 609 -20.98 53.66 -7.29
N LEU A 610 -19.71 54.04 -7.21
CA LEU A 610 -18.83 54.26 -8.35
C LEU A 610 -17.96 53.02 -8.58
N GLU A 611 -17.82 52.62 -9.84
CA GLU A 611 -16.83 51.62 -10.25
C GLU A 611 -15.40 52.10 -9.96
N PRO A 612 -14.41 51.22 -9.70
CA PRO A 612 -13.08 51.59 -9.21
C PRO A 612 -12.34 52.67 -10.02
N ALA A 613 -12.47 52.64 -11.35
CA ALA A 613 -11.89 53.66 -12.23
C ALA A 613 -12.53 55.04 -12.03
N ALA A 614 -13.86 55.10 -11.95
CA ALA A 614 -14.59 56.35 -11.70
C ALA A 614 -14.40 56.85 -10.27
N TYR A 615 -14.27 55.94 -9.30
CA TYR A 615 -13.95 56.28 -7.92
C TYR A 615 -12.59 56.98 -7.84
N SER A 616 -11.54 56.40 -8.45
CA SER A 616 -10.18 56.97 -8.43
C SER A 616 -10.11 58.34 -9.12
N THR A 617 -10.73 58.47 -10.30
CA THR A 617 -10.78 59.74 -11.03
C THR A 617 -11.58 60.81 -10.26
N MET A 618 -12.71 60.43 -9.66
CA MET A 618 -13.53 61.37 -8.89
C MET A 618 -12.84 61.82 -7.61
N ALA A 619 -12.11 60.93 -6.92
CA ALA A 619 -11.35 61.29 -5.72
C ALA A 619 -10.35 62.42 -6.00
N LEU A 620 -9.63 62.35 -7.12
CA LEU A 620 -8.72 63.42 -7.56
C LEU A 620 -9.46 64.73 -7.89
N VAL A 621 -10.60 64.66 -8.59
CA VAL A 621 -11.40 65.86 -8.94
C VAL A 621 -11.96 66.53 -7.68
N VAL A 622 -12.52 65.74 -6.75
CA VAL A 622 -13.05 66.23 -5.47
C VAL A 622 -11.93 66.82 -4.61
N HIS A 623 -10.76 66.18 -4.56
CA HIS A 623 -9.59 66.70 -3.85
C HIS A 623 -9.16 68.08 -4.38
N GLU A 624 -9.07 68.24 -5.71
CA GLU A 624 -8.70 69.53 -6.31
C GLU A 624 -9.80 70.60 -6.12
N LEU A 625 -11.08 70.23 -6.16
CA LEU A 625 -12.20 71.15 -5.87
C LEU A 625 -12.19 71.62 -4.39
N MET A 626 -12.02 70.69 -3.44
CA MET A 626 -11.91 71.00 -2.01
C MET A 626 -10.71 71.91 -1.73
N THR A 627 -9.54 71.56 -2.31
CA THR A 627 -8.31 72.36 -2.18
C THR A 627 -8.50 73.77 -2.74
N ASN A 628 -9.11 73.90 -3.92
CA ASN A 628 -9.37 75.21 -4.53
C ASN A 628 -10.36 76.03 -3.70
N SER A 629 -11.41 75.40 -3.17
CA SER A 629 -12.37 76.08 -2.31
C SER A 629 -11.73 76.56 -1.00
N ALA A 630 -10.85 75.77 -0.40
CA ALA A 630 -10.14 76.11 0.83
C ALA A 630 -9.07 77.20 0.64
N LYS A 631 -8.34 77.21 -0.49
CA LYS A 631 -7.27 78.18 -0.76
C LYS A 631 -7.77 79.49 -1.37
N TYR A 632 -8.80 79.44 -2.21
CA TYR A 632 -9.20 80.55 -3.06
C TYR A 632 -10.71 80.81 -3.13
N GLY A 633 -11.54 79.87 -2.64
CA GLY A 633 -12.99 79.87 -2.80
C GLY A 633 -13.76 80.01 -1.49
N ALA A 634 -14.96 79.45 -1.43
CA ALA A 634 -15.89 79.68 -0.33
C ALA A 634 -15.40 79.18 1.04
N LEU A 635 -14.58 78.12 1.08
CA LEU A 635 -14.07 77.56 2.34
C LEU A 635 -12.86 78.32 2.91
N SER A 636 -12.28 79.25 2.16
CA SER A 636 -11.18 80.11 2.64
C SER A 636 -11.62 81.17 3.67
N ASP A 637 -12.93 81.45 3.78
CA ASP A 637 -13.49 82.46 4.68
C ASP A 637 -14.81 81.96 5.34
N SER A 638 -15.90 82.73 5.35
CA SER A 638 -17.18 82.40 6.00
C SER A 638 -18.20 81.70 5.09
N GLY A 639 -17.80 81.36 3.86
CA GLY A 639 -18.65 80.72 2.86
C GLY A 639 -18.91 79.24 3.10
N GLY A 640 -19.71 78.66 2.20
CA GLY A 640 -20.04 77.24 2.21
C GLY A 640 -20.14 76.63 0.82
N VAL A 641 -20.04 75.31 0.77
CA VAL A 641 -20.11 74.49 -0.44
C VAL A 641 -21.35 73.61 -0.37
N ARG A 642 -22.11 73.56 -1.46
CA ARG A 642 -23.18 72.58 -1.66
C ARG A 642 -22.78 71.64 -2.78
N VAL A 643 -22.76 70.35 -2.49
CA VAL A 643 -22.58 69.29 -3.47
C VAL A 643 -23.88 68.52 -3.56
N SER A 644 -24.48 68.48 -4.74
CA SER A 644 -25.70 67.71 -4.97
C SER A 644 -25.59 66.81 -6.19
N TRP A 645 -26.22 65.64 -6.18
CA TRP A 645 -26.23 64.78 -7.36
C TRP A 645 -27.55 64.04 -7.57
N SER A 646 -27.81 63.68 -8.83
CA SER A 646 -28.99 62.94 -9.29
C SER A 646 -28.69 62.17 -10.58
N LEU A 647 -29.43 61.12 -10.86
CA LEU A 647 -29.40 60.46 -12.17
C LEU A 647 -30.24 61.20 -13.21
N ASP A 648 -29.72 61.34 -14.43
CA ASP A 648 -30.46 61.89 -15.58
C ASP A 648 -31.35 60.83 -16.27
N GLY A 649 -32.09 61.23 -17.32
CA GLY A 649 -33.03 60.36 -18.03
C GLY A 649 -32.41 59.16 -18.75
N ILE A 650 -31.08 59.07 -18.83
CA ILE A 650 -30.32 57.94 -19.40
C ILE A 650 -29.49 57.19 -18.34
N GLY A 651 -29.69 57.51 -17.05
CA GLY A 651 -29.05 56.86 -15.91
C GLY A 651 -27.60 57.30 -15.67
N SER A 652 -27.16 58.42 -16.25
CA SER A 652 -25.86 59.02 -15.96
C SER A 652 -25.93 59.84 -14.69
N LEU A 653 -24.85 59.84 -13.90
CA LEU A 653 -24.78 60.62 -12.67
C LEU A 653 -24.40 62.06 -12.98
N VAL A 654 -25.27 62.99 -12.62
CA VAL A 654 -25.02 64.43 -12.69
C VAL A 654 -24.66 64.93 -11.29
N ILE A 655 -23.47 65.50 -11.13
CA ILE A 655 -22.98 66.10 -9.89
C ILE A 655 -22.86 67.61 -10.08
N ASP A 656 -23.55 68.37 -9.24
CA ASP A 656 -23.50 69.82 -9.17
C ASP A 656 -22.75 70.27 -7.91
N TRP A 657 -21.73 71.11 -8.09
CA TRP A 657 -20.92 71.73 -7.06
C TRP A 657 -21.17 73.23 -7.07
N VAL A 658 -21.60 73.80 -5.94
CA VAL A 658 -21.94 75.22 -5.82
C VAL A 658 -21.30 75.82 -4.58
N GLU A 659 -20.41 76.79 -4.80
CA GLU A 659 -19.76 77.57 -3.74
C GLU A 659 -20.44 78.93 -3.58
N ARG A 660 -20.68 79.35 -2.33
CA ARG A 660 -21.27 80.67 -2.04
C ARG A 660 -20.70 81.30 -0.76
N GLY A 661 -20.71 82.63 -0.71
CA GLY A 661 -20.34 83.39 0.49
C GLY A 661 -18.82 83.51 0.72
N GLY A 662 -18.01 83.19 -0.29
CA GLY A 662 -16.56 83.39 -0.29
C GLY A 662 -16.10 84.70 -0.94
N PRO A 663 -14.78 84.94 -1.01
CA PRO A 663 -14.20 86.06 -1.75
C PRO A 663 -14.60 86.05 -3.23
N ALA A 664 -14.58 87.23 -3.87
CA ALA A 664 -15.03 87.38 -5.26
C ALA A 664 -14.17 86.55 -6.23
N VAL A 665 -14.78 85.54 -6.84
CA VAL A 665 -14.10 84.61 -7.77
C VAL A 665 -13.99 85.25 -9.15
N LYS A 666 -12.80 85.17 -9.77
CA LYS A 666 -12.55 85.56 -11.17
C LYS A 666 -12.07 84.36 -11.96
N PRO A 667 -12.38 84.26 -13.28
CA PRO A 667 -11.81 83.23 -14.12
C PRO A 667 -10.27 83.30 -14.06
N PRO A 668 -9.57 82.16 -13.87
CA PRO A 668 -8.12 82.16 -13.78
C PRO A 668 -7.48 82.60 -15.11
N THR A 669 -6.51 83.52 -15.06
CA THR A 669 -5.78 84.02 -16.24
C THR A 669 -4.70 83.06 -16.76
N ARG A 670 -4.43 81.97 -16.03
CA ARG A 670 -3.54 80.88 -16.42
C ARG A 670 -4.22 79.55 -16.09
N GLN A 671 -4.19 78.59 -17.02
CA GLN A 671 -4.62 77.21 -16.76
C GLN A 671 -3.57 76.50 -15.91
N GLY A 672 -3.90 76.28 -14.62
CA GLY A 672 -3.12 75.44 -13.73
C GLY A 672 -3.49 73.97 -13.87
N PHE A 673 -2.65 73.09 -13.32
CA PHE A 673 -2.90 71.64 -13.30
C PHE A 673 -4.21 71.27 -12.58
N GLY A 674 -4.56 71.95 -11.47
CA GLY A 674 -5.83 71.69 -10.76
C GLY A 674 -7.06 71.97 -11.63
N THR A 675 -7.07 73.08 -12.38
CA THR A 675 -8.12 73.36 -13.37
C THR A 675 -8.16 72.33 -14.49
N THR A 676 -6.99 71.78 -14.87
CA THR A 676 -6.91 70.74 -15.91
C THR A 676 -7.50 69.41 -15.44
N ILE A 677 -7.26 68.99 -14.20
CA ILE A 677 -7.89 67.79 -13.62
C ILE A 677 -9.41 67.96 -13.58
N ILE A 678 -9.89 69.09 -13.05
CA ILE A 678 -11.32 69.33 -12.88
C ILE A 678 -12.03 69.38 -14.24
N GLU A 679 -11.44 70.03 -15.25
CA GLU A 679 -12.06 70.17 -16.58
C GLU A 679 -11.88 68.96 -17.50
N ARG A 680 -10.79 68.17 -17.37
CA ARG A 680 -10.43 67.15 -18.38
C ARG A 680 -10.43 65.71 -17.90
N SER A 681 -10.27 65.43 -16.61
CA SER A 681 -10.17 64.04 -16.13
C SER A 681 -11.46 63.25 -16.36
N ILE A 682 -12.63 63.85 -16.09
CA ILE A 682 -13.93 63.17 -16.30
C ILE A 682 -14.24 62.97 -17.80
N PRO A 683 -14.07 63.97 -18.69
CA PRO A 683 -14.24 63.74 -20.13
C PRO A 683 -13.26 62.75 -20.75
N TYR A 684 -12.00 62.76 -20.31
CA TYR A 684 -10.95 61.93 -20.92
C TYR A 684 -10.94 60.49 -20.38
N ASP A 685 -11.00 60.31 -19.05
CA ASP A 685 -10.85 58.99 -18.44
C ASP A 685 -12.17 58.23 -18.36
N LEU A 686 -13.30 58.93 -18.18
CA LEU A 686 -14.62 58.32 -17.99
C LEU A 686 -15.56 58.50 -19.19
N GLY A 687 -15.20 59.36 -20.15
CA GLY A 687 -16.05 59.71 -21.29
C GLY A 687 -17.29 60.53 -20.90
N GLY A 688 -17.20 61.30 -19.81
CA GLY A 688 -18.26 62.17 -19.29
C GLY A 688 -18.18 63.62 -19.77
N THR A 689 -18.83 64.54 -19.06
CA THR A 689 -18.69 66.00 -19.30
C THR A 689 -18.36 66.75 -18.01
N ALA A 690 -17.70 67.90 -18.14
CA ALA A 690 -17.34 68.79 -17.05
C ALA A 690 -17.52 70.26 -17.49
N GLU A 691 -18.33 71.02 -16.77
CA GLU A 691 -18.65 72.43 -17.05
C GLU A 691 -18.36 73.27 -15.81
N LEU A 692 -17.61 74.37 -15.94
CA LEU A 692 -17.30 75.29 -14.85
C LEU A 692 -17.76 76.71 -15.16
N HIS A 693 -18.45 77.34 -14.21
CA HIS A 693 -18.93 78.70 -14.27
C HIS A 693 -18.40 79.51 -13.08
N TYR A 694 -17.49 80.44 -13.35
CA TYR A 694 -16.93 81.35 -12.35
C TYR A 694 -17.84 82.59 -12.21
N ARG A 695 -18.62 82.66 -11.13
CA ARG A 695 -19.45 83.84 -10.81
C ARG A 695 -18.75 84.69 -9.74
N THR A 696 -19.03 85.99 -9.72
CA THR A 696 -18.53 86.89 -8.66
C THR A 696 -18.96 86.46 -7.26
N THR A 697 -20.05 85.70 -7.15
CA THR A 697 -20.60 85.17 -5.90
C THR A 697 -20.06 83.78 -5.51
N GLY A 698 -19.22 83.15 -6.34
CA GLY A 698 -18.64 81.81 -6.11
C GLY A 698 -18.51 80.96 -7.39
N LEU A 699 -17.98 79.74 -7.23
CA LEU A 699 -17.82 78.75 -8.31
C LEU A 699 -19.06 77.84 -8.42
N GLU A 700 -19.55 77.62 -9.64
CA GLU A 700 -20.52 76.58 -9.97
C GLU A 700 -19.87 75.59 -10.95
N ALA A 701 -19.85 74.30 -10.63
CA ALA A 701 -19.32 73.26 -11.52
C ALA A 701 -20.33 72.11 -11.66
N ARG A 702 -20.44 71.56 -12.87
CA ARG A 702 -21.34 70.46 -13.19
C ARG A 702 -20.59 69.35 -13.90
N PHE A 703 -20.71 68.12 -13.39
CA PHE A 703 -20.06 66.93 -13.91
C PHE A 703 -21.09 65.88 -14.30
N VAL A 704 -20.89 65.21 -15.43
CA VAL A 704 -21.73 64.08 -15.86
C VAL A 704 -20.87 62.85 -16.02
N ILE A 705 -21.18 61.79 -15.27
CA ILE A 705 -20.51 60.49 -15.35
C ILE A 705 -21.45 59.47 -16.03
N PRO A 706 -21.01 58.80 -17.11
CA PRO A 706 -21.85 57.83 -17.82
C PRO A 706 -22.27 56.64 -16.95
N SER A 707 -23.50 56.15 -17.15
CA SER A 707 -24.14 55.06 -16.38
C SER A 707 -23.31 53.79 -16.23
N ARG A 708 -22.46 53.44 -17.21
CA ARG A 708 -21.56 52.26 -17.16
C ARG A 708 -20.55 52.27 -16.00
N HIS A 709 -20.34 53.42 -15.37
CA HIS A 709 -19.40 53.58 -14.26
C HIS A 709 -20.09 53.67 -12.89
N ILE A 710 -21.40 53.42 -12.84
CA ILE A 710 -22.26 53.66 -11.68
C ILE A 710 -23.10 52.42 -11.40
N ARG A 711 -23.30 52.11 -10.11
CA ARG A 711 -24.34 51.15 -9.66
C ARG A 711 -25.22 51.79 -8.59
N LEU A 712 -26.51 51.47 -8.66
CA LEU A 712 -27.48 51.82 -7.63
C LEU A 712 -27.31 50.90 -6.41
N VAL A 713 -27.44 51.46 -5.21
CA VAL A 713 -27.46 50.67 -3.98
C VAL A 713 -28.85 50.03 -3.83
N GLU A 714 -28.93 48.70 -3.79
CA GLU A 714 -30.19 48.01 -3.48
C GLU A 714 -30.64 48.36 -2.04
N PRO A 715 -31.93 48.71 -1.81
CA PRO A 715 -32.42 49.07 -0.49
C PRO A 715 -32.50 47.81 0.38
N GLY A 716 -31.54 47.59 1.27
CA GLY A 716 -31.63 46.49 2.24
C GLY A 716 -30.36 46.02 2.96
N VAL A 717 -29.15 46.46 2.58
CA VAL A 717 -27.93 46.00 3.26
C VAL A 717 -27.37 47.10 4.16
N ALA A 718 -27.85 47.11 5.41
CA ALA A 718 -27.13 47.73 6.51
C ALA A 718 -25.84 46.94 6.76
N ALA A 719 -24.70 47.57 6.56
CA ALA A 719 -23.42 47.09 7.04
C ALA A 719 -22.81 48.19 7.91
N THR A 720 -22.83 47.92 9.21
CA THR A 720 -22.18 48.62 10.31
C THR A 720 -20.70 48.91 9.98
N PRO A 721 -20.17 50.12 10.23
CA PRO A 721 -18.74 50.34 10.11
C PRO A 721 -18.01 49.65 11.28
N PRO A 722 -16.89 48.93 11.04
CA PRO A 722 -15.91 48.75 12.09
C PRO A 722 -15.28 50.11 12.36
N HIS A 723 -15.60 50.68 13.53
CA HIS A 723 -14.83 51.74 14.14
C HIS A 723 -13.38 51.28 14.27
N MET A 724 -12.47 51.91 13.52
CA MET A 724 -11.12 52.18 14.00
C MET A 724 -10.92 53.68 13.86
N ALA A 725 -11.12 54.40 14.97
CA ALA A 725 -10.82 55.81 15.07
C ALA A 725 -9.32 56.01 14.80
N LEU A 726 -9.00 56.69 13.69
CA LEU A 726 -7.76 57.45 13.61
C LEU A 726 -8.08 58.82 14.18
N ASP A 727 -7.88 58.96 15.49
CA ASP A 727 -7.76 60.27 16.12
C ASP A 727 -6.63 61.03 15.42
N THR A 728 -6.99 62.00 14.60
CA THR A 728 -6.14 63.14 14.32
C THR A 728 -6.35 64.17 15.41
N THR A 729 -5.26 64.84 15.78
CA THR A 729 -5.15 65.97 16.71
C THR A 729 -4.93 65.64 18.19
N ALA A 730 -3.71 65.21 18.52
CA ALA A 730 -3.08 65.63 19.76
C ALA A 730 -1.81 66.40 19.39
N GLY A 731 -1.80 67.70 19.66
CA GLY A 731 -0.57 68.48 19.62
C GLY A 731 0.39 67.91 20.66
N VAL A 732 1.53 67.39 20.22
CA VAL A 732 2.62 66.98 21.10
C VAL A 732 3.76 67.94 20.86
N ASN A 733 3.76 69.00 21.66
CA ASN A 733 4.91 69.87 21.87
C ASN A 733 5.67 69.38 23.12
N ASP A 734 5.96 68.08 23.17
CA ASP A 734 6.84 67.48 24.18
C ASP A 734 7.92 66.68 23.45
N ALA A 735 9.18 67.04 23.66
CA ALA A 735 10.34 66.32 23.14
C ALA A 735 10.39 64.92 23.78
N LEU A 736 9.93 63.90 23.04
CA LEU A 736 9.81 62.51 23.50
C LEU A 736 11.09 61.70 23.28
N LEU A 737 11.89 62.07 22.29
CA LEU A 737 13.21 61.52 22.04
C LEU A 737 14.28 62.51 22.56
N LYS A 738 15.41 61.96 23.01
CA LYS A 738 16.65 62.69 23.34
C LYS A 738 17.82 61.78 22.96
N GLY A 739 18.92 62.38 22.52
CA GLY A 739 20.12 61.66 22.12
C GLY A 739 20.10 61.14 20.69
N THR A 740 20.96 60.16 20.41
CA THR A 740 21.25 59.67 19.06
C THR A 740 20.38 58.45 18.73
N VAL A 741 19.64 58.51 17.62
CA VAL A 741 18.82 57.38 17.13
C VAL A 741 19.53 56.67 15.99
N LEU A 742 19.65 55.35 16.06
CA LEU A 742 20.09 54.52 14.93
C LEU A 742 18.88 54.09 14.09
N LEU A 743 18.87 54.45 12.81
CA LEU A 743 17.86 54.04 11.85
C LEU A 743 18.47 53.03 10.87
N VAL A 744 17.94 51.81 10.81
CA VAL A 744 18.44 50.77 9.91
C VAL A 744 17.38 50.41 8.88
N GLU A 745 17.62 50.78 7.62
CA GLU A 745 16.67 50.66 6.51
C GLU A 745 17.44 50.59 5.18
N ASP A 746 17.14 49.61 4.33
CA ASP A 746 17.83 49.42 3.03
C ASP A 746 17.26 50.32 1.91
N ASN A 747 16.05 50.86 2.10
CA ASN A 747 15.38 51.74 1.16
C ASN A 747 15.57 53.23 1.51
N LEU A 748 16.40 53.92 0.72
CA LEU A 748 16.76 55.32 0.89
C LEU A 748 15.57 56.29 1.07
N ILE A 749 14.45 56.07 0.36
CA ILE A 749 13.27 56.96 0.48
C ILE A 749 12.64 56.81 1.86
N ILE A 750 12.48 55.56 2.31
CA ILE A 750 11.92 55.23 3.62
C ILE A 750 12.86 55.72 4.74
N THR A 751 14.19 55.63 4.53
CA THR A 751 15.20 56.16 5.45
C THR A 751 15.03 57.68 5.65
N MET A 752 14.89 58.43 4.55
CA MET A 752 14.75 59.90 4.60
C MET A 752 13.47 60.33 5.31
N ASP A 753 12.34 59.67 5.06
CA ASP A 753 11.06 59.98 5.71
C ASP A 753 11.11 59.67 7.22
N ALA A 754 11.67 58.52 7.59
CA ALA A 754 11.82 58.14 9.00
C ALA A 754 12.78 59.08 9.75
N GLU A 755 13.86 59.52 9.11
CA GLU A 755 14.81 60.48 9.67
C GLU A 755 14.16 61.83 10.00
N ASP A 756 13.37 62.40 9.08
CA ASP A 756 12.64 63.66 9.32
C ASP A 756 11.62 63.51 10.47
N ILE A 757 10.91 62.38 10.55
CA ILE A 757 9.97 62.11 11.64
C ILE A 757 10.69 62.02 12.99
N LEU A 758 11.82 61.32 13.07
CA LEU A 758 12.58 61.13 14.30
C LEU A 758 13.19 62.46 14.81
N LEU A 759 13.69 63.30 13.91
CA LEU A 759 14.18 64.65 14.24
C LEU A 759 13.05 65.55 14.76
N ARG A 760 11.87 65.52 14.13
CA ARG A 760 10.69 66.29 14.61
C ARG A 760 10.18 65.84 15.98
N LEU A 761 10.40 64.57 16.35
CA LEU A 761 10.05 64.02 17.66
C LEU A 761 11.09 64.29 18.77
N GLY A 762 12.17 65.01 18.44
CA GLY A 762 13.14 65.54 19.40
C GLY A 762 14.49 64.83 19.45
N ALA A 763 14.80 63.91 18.52
CA ALA A 763 16.13 63.30 18.44
C ALA A 763 17.21 64.36 18.15
N ASP A 764 18.34 64.31 18.87
CA ASP A 764 19.45 65.26 18.67
C ASP A 764 20.24 64.95 17.38
N ASN A 765 20.31 63.66 17.04
CA ASN A 765 20.98 63.16 15.85
C ASN A 765 20.34 61.83 15.40
N VAL A 766 20.28 61.60 14.09
CA VAL A 766 19.84 60.33 13.51
C VAL A 766 20.98 59.77 12.67
N VAL A 767 21.42 58.55 13.00
CA VAL A 767 22.46 57.84 12.25
C VAL A 767 21.76 56.77 11.41
N ALA A 768 21.75 56.97 10.09
CA ALA A 768 21.17 56.02 9.15
C ALA A 768 22.21 54.97 8.70
N ALA A 769 21.78 53.71 8.65
CA ALA A 769 22.58 52.58 8.14
C ALA A 769 21.73 51.72 7.19
N ALA A 770 22.26 51.39 6.01
CA ALA A 770 21.57 50.57 5.02
C ALA A 770 21.93 49.09 5.08
N THR A 771 22.94 48.73 5.89
CA THR A 771 23.48 47.37 5.99
C THR A 771 23.85 47.04 7.43
N ILE A 772 23.94 45.74 7.75
CA ILE A 772 24.37 45.27 9.07
C ILE A 772 25.76 45.78 9.43
N ALA A 773 26.70 45.75 8.48
CA ALA A 773 28.07 46.23 8.70
C ALA A 773 28.11 47.71 9.10
N GLN A 774 27.37 48.57 8.40
CA GLN A 774 27.29 50.00 8.71
C GLN A 774 26.62 50.25 10.07
N ALA A 775 25.58 49.50 10.40
CA ALA A 775 24.87 49.63 11.68
C ALA A 775 25.77 49.21 12.86
N LEU A 776 26.52 48.12 12.72
CA LEU A 776 27.46 47.67 13.75
C LEU A 776 28.64 48.64 13.91
N GLU A 777 29.19 49.17 12.81
CA GLU A 777 30.23 50.19 12.85
C GLU A 777 29.74 51.47 13.53
N ALA A 778 28.50 51.89 13.26
CA ALA A 778 27.88 53.03 13.93
C ALA A 778 27.73 52.79 15.44
N ILE A 779 27.24 51.61 15.86
CA ILE A 779 27.11 51.23 17.28
C ILE A 779 28.46 51.19 17.99
N GLU A 780 29.52 50.73 17.33
CA GLU A 780 30.88 50.68 17.90
C GLU A 780 31.50 52.08 18.05
N ARG A 781 31.24 52.96 17.09
CA ARG A 781 31.76 54.33 17.11
C ARG A 781 31.09 55.18 18.19
N GLU A 782 29.76 55.09 18.29
CA GLU A 782 28.97 55.80 19.29
C GLU A 782 27.66 55.03 19.55
N PRO A 783 27.45 54.47 20.76
CA PRO A 783 26.27 53.68 21.02
C PRO A 783 25.01 54.57 21.00
N PRO A 784 23.97 54.22 20.21
CA PRO A 784 22.75 55.00 20.13
C PRO A 784 21.90 54.86 21.41
N ASP A 785 21.06 55.86 21.68
CA ASP A 785 20.10 55.86 22.80
C ASP A 785 18.80 55.10 22.45
N PHE A 786 18.57 54.87 21.16
CA PHE A 786 17.41 54.20 20.60
C PHE A 786 17.69 53.69 19.19
N ALA A 787 17.07 52.59 18.77
CA ALA A 787 17.16 52.13 17.38
C ALA A 787 15.82 51.73 16.76
N LEU A 788 15.64 52.06 15.48
CA LEU A 788 14.55 51.59 14.63
C LEU A 788 15.12 50.67 13.55
N LEU A 789 14.72 49.41 13.54
CA LEU A 789 15.33 48.34 12.74
C LEU A 789 14.33 47.76 11.74
N ASP A 790 14.54 47.97 10.45
CA ASP A 790 13.85 47.17 9.45
C ASP A 790 14.24 45.70 9.57
N VAL A 791 13.26 44.80 9.62
CA VAL A 791 13.50 43.36 9.82
C VAL A 791 14.23 42.76 8.62
N ASN A 792 13.93 43.22 7.41
CA ASN A 792 14.47 42.68 6.17
C ASN A 792 15.31 43.73 5.44
N LEU A 793 16.64 43.61 5.47
CA LEU A 793 17.59 44.48 4.79
C LEU A 793 18.02 43.84 3.45
N GLY A 794 17.06 43.59 2.57
CA GLY A 794 17.26 42.92 1.29
C GLY A 794 17.56 41.42 1.40
N HIS A 795 18.83 41.05 1.52
CA HIS A 795 19.28 39.64 1.62
C HIS A 795 19.62 39.20 3.05
N GLU A 796 19.57 40.13 4.01
CA GLU A 796 19.93 39.90 5.40
C GLU A 796 18.79 40.34 6.33
N THR A 797 18.78 39.85 7.57
CA THR A 797 17.83 40.29 8.60
C THR A 797 18.54 41.13 9.65
N SER A 798 17.89 42.15 10.21
CA SER A 798 18.48 43.00 11.26
C SER A 798 18.65 42.35 12.64
N LEU A 799 18.33 41.06 12.80
CA LEU A 799 18.47 40.30 14.05
C LEU A 799 19.86 40.42 14.70
N PRO A 800 21.00 40.33 13.99
CA PRO A 800 22.32 40.48 14.61
C PRO A 800 22.56 41.87 15.21
N ILE A 801 21.92 42.91 14.64
CA ILE A 801 21.97 44.28 15.17
C ILE A 801 21.15 44.35 16.45
N ALA A 802 19.95 43.76 16.46
CA ALA A 802 19.09 43.67 17.65
C ALA A 802 19.78 42.93 18.81
N ASP A 803 20.49 41.82 18.52
CA ASP A 803 21.29 41.10 19.51
C ASP A 803 22.37 41.98 20.13
N ARG A 804 23.05 42.78 19.31
CA ARG A 804 24.13 43.68 19.75
C ARG A 804 23.60 44.86 20.58
N LEU A 805 22.45 45.42 20.21
CA LEU A 805 21.76 46.49 20.94
C LEU A 805 21.23 45.97 22.27
N ARG A 806 20.63 44.78 22.29
CA ARG A 806 20.18 44.12 23.53
C ARG A 806 21.36 43.88 24.49
N ALA A 807 22.49 43.39 23.98
CA ALA A 807 23.70 43.21 24.78
C ALA A 807 24.26 44.53 25.34
N ALA A 808 24.04 45.65 24.65
CA ALA A 808 24.42 46.99 25.09
C ALA A 808 23.37 47.67 25.99
N GLY A 809 22.21 47.04 26.23
CA GLY A 809 21.11 47.65 27.00
C GLY A 809 20.38 48.78 26.25
N VAL A 810 20.55 48.88 24.93
CA VAL A 810 19.90 49.90 24.10
C VAL A 810 18.54 49.37 23.63
N PRO A 811 17.43 50.10 23.83
CA PRO A 811 16.11 49.70 23.37
C PRO A 811 15.93 49.94 21.87
N TYR A 812 15.19 49.03 21.23
CA TYR A 812 14.94 49.06 19.79
C TYR A 812 13.51 48.64 19.44
N ILE A 813 13.08 49.03 18.24
CA ILE A 813 11.80 48.67 17.63
C ILE A 813 12.07 48.01 16.28
N PHE A 814 11.36 46.92 15.98
CA PHE A 814 11.38 46.32 14.66
C PHE A 814 10.35 46.98 13.74
N ALA A 815 10.70 47.19 12.47
CA ALA A 815 9.81 47.68 11.44
C ALA A 815 9.50 46.60 10.40
N THR A 816 8.25 46.47 9.98
CA THR A 816 7.79 45.41 9.06
C THR A 816 6.97 45.95 7.90
N GLY A 817 7.04 45.29 6.74
CA GLY A 817 6.21 45.59 5.57
C GLY A 817 4.79 45.03 5.66
N TYR A 818 3.94 45.40 4.70
CA TYR A 818 2.55 44.94 4.61
C TYR A 818 2.51 43.48 4.11
N GLY A 819 2.08 42.53 4.96
CA GLY A 819 1.95 41.11 4.61
C GLY A 819 3.05 40.18 5.14
N ASP A 820 4.03 40.71 5.86
CA ASP A 820 5.06 39.90 6.50
C ASP A 820 4.54 39.27 7.80
N GLN A 821 4.46 37.93 7.85
CA GLN A 821 4.28 37.22 9.12
C GLN A 821 5.62 37.20 9.87
N LEU A 822 5.75 38.06 10.88
CA LEU A 822 6.97 38.11 11.69
C LEU A 822 6.98 37.00 12.75
N ASN A 823 7.86 36.01 12.58
CA ASN A 823 8.24 35.08 13.63
C ASN A 823 9.57 35.54 14.25
N LEU A 824 9.50 36.36 15.31
CA LEU A 824 10.69 36.75 16.07
C LEU A 824 11.19 35.56 16.92
N PRO A 825 12.52 35.35 17.01
CA PRO A 825 13.08 34.40 17.96
C PRO A 825 12.59 34.67 19.40
N PRO A 826 12.51 33.65 20.28
CA PRO A 826 12.03 33.82 21.67
C PRO A 826 12.75 34.93 22.43
N GLU A 827 14.01 35.14 22.07
CA GLU A 827 14.94 36.15 22.56
C GLU A 827 14.51 37.61 22.32
N HIS A 828 13.63 37.83 21.34
CA HIS A 828 13.13 39.14 20.89
C HIS A 828 11.60 39.24 20.94
N ALA A 829 10.90 38.24 21.51
CA ALA A 829 9.43 38.18 21.51
C ALA A 829 8.75 39.37 22.25
N GLY A 830 9.49 40.08 23.10
CA GLY A 830 9.02 41.29 23.79
C GLY A 830 9.32 42.61 23.08
N ALA A 831 9.99 42.59 21.93
CA ALA A 831 10.31 43.80 21.18
C ALA A 831 9.05 44.42 20.55
N LEU A 832 8.97 45.74 20.56
CA LEU A 832 7.88 46.46 19.91
C LEU A 832 8.04 46.39 18.39
N ILE A 833 6.91 46.33 17.68
CA ILE A 833 6.85 46.25 16.22
C ILE A 833 6.11 47.47 15.67
N ALA A 834 6.76 48.19 14.76
CA ALA A 834 6.21 49.26 13.94
C ALA A 834 5.86 48.72 12.55
N GLN A 835 4.74 49.18 11.98
CA GLN A 835 4.33 48.82 10.63
C GLN A 835 4.68 49.96 9.67
N LYS A 836 5.27 49.64 8.52
CA LYS A 836 5.53 50.58 7.42
C LYS A 836 4.25 50.82 6.61
N PRO A 837 3.97 52.05 6.13
CA PRO A 837 4.78 53.27 6.21
C PRO A 837 4.74 53.97 7.58
N TYR A 838 5.84 54.62 7.96
CA TYR A 838 5.96 55.31 9.26
C TYR A 838 5.11 56.58 9.31
N THR A 839 4.48 56.84 10.45
CA THR A 839 3.83 58.13 10.73
C THR A 839 4.31 58.66 12.07
N ALA A 840 4.33 59.98 12.25
CA ALA A 840 4.70 60.58 13.54
C ALA A 840 3.83 60.05 14.69
N ALA A 841 2.54 59.80 14.43
CA ALA A 841 1.60 59.23 15.40
C ALA A 841 1.94 57.76 15.75
N SER A 842 2.26 56.91 14.76
CA SER A 842 2.55 55.49 15.00
C SER A 842 3.85 55.30 15.79
N ILE A 843 4.89 56.09 15.50
CA ILE A 843 6.15 56.05 16.26
C ILE A 843 5.95 56.62 17.68
N THR A 844 5.21 57.73 17.83
CA THR A 844 4.91 58.32 19.16
C THR A 844 4.15 57.35 20.07
N ALA A 845 3.15 56.65 19.53
CA ALA A 845 2.37 55.67 20.30
C ALA A 845 3.24 54.49 20.79
N LEU A 846 4.24 54.08 20.02
CA LEU A 846 5.18 53.03 20.42
C LEU A 846 6.22 53.54 21.42
N LEU A 847 6.68 54.78 21.28
CA LEU A 847 7.60 55.42 22.23
C LEU A 847 6.97 55.63 23.62
N HIS A 848 5.64 55.85 23.70
CA HIS A 848 4.93 55.89 24.97
C HIS A 848 4.76 54.52 25.66
N ARG A 849 4.97 53.41 24.93
CA ARG A 849 4.93 52.04 25.47
C ARG A 849 6.31 51.55 25.93
N ARG A 850 7.35 52.37 25.76
CA ARG A 850 8.75 52.11 26.12
C ARG A 850 8.99 52.19 27.63
#